data_AF-A0A7V7BSA7-F1
#
_entry.id   AF-A0A7V7BSA7-F1
#
_cell.length_a   1.000
_cell.length_b   1.000
_cell.length_c   1.000
_cell.angle_alpha   90.00
_cell.angle_beta   90.00
_cell.angle_gamma   90.00
#
_symmetry.space_group_name_H-M   'P 1'
#
loop_
_entity.id
_entity.type
_entity.pdbx_description
1 polymer ?
#
loop_
_entity_poly.entity_id
_entity_poly.type
_entity_poly.pdbx_seq_one_letter_code
_entity_poly.pdbx_strand_id
1 'polypeptide(L)'
;MCALKERFCLIGLVLFGFVNGAGAGDVRMLDASRVRLLPGSPFHDRQELHRTGYLASFDVDRLLYHYRRMAGLPQPEGARPYPGWDSGFIRGHMAGHYLSAASRMAVATGDASFRKKVEHLVAELEKCQEALKQEGYLAAFPSGAIDRVEGKPGNSAGVVVPYYTIHKIMAGLVDAYRYLGNTQALRISVKMAEYVEKRLAALSEDEVEKLFRTDGSRNPQNEFGAMGDVLAALYEITGDRRHLDAARLFNRPWFIGPLARGEDRLAGLHGNTHIAQALGIAHCANLTGDVELLKASENFWSIVTRDHSFVIGGNTFKEWFDKPGVETGHSIDDGKNLPATTAESCNTRNMLDLTSRLFERKPSAEYADYYERALYNHLLATVAPDTGAMTYFTPLHGHFRTYLDGTHCCVGSGIENPPRYNENIYFQQDNALWVNLYIPSEVDWREAQAVIRQEGDITRGEPARITFVKAAEKALTVHFRIPHWIAKPAIVTVNGEVTERAGAPSTYVSLTRNWRSGDVVALTLPAALRLERAKDDALMQSVFFGPVLLAGELGRENMPDDFADKDAHLGLPAVPVPEIVGPSANPADWLSPMGGESLTFRVHNAGPANGIVFRPLYAVHHQRYSVYWRIRGDSADSGTTDHQGRTSR
;
A
#
# COMPACT_ATOMS: atom_id res chain seq x y z
N MET A 1 -63.83 -3.91 -1.24
CA MET A 1 -63.16 -5.23 -1.34
C MET A 1 -62.64 -5.39 -2.75
N CYS A 2 -61.32 -5.61 -2.88
CA CYS A 2 -60.56 -6.30 -3.94
C CYS A 2 -60.96 -6.15 -5.43
N ALA A 3 -60.05 -6.07 -6.41
CA ALA A 3 -58.59 -6.09 -6.44
C ALA A 3 -58.11 -5.78 -7.88
N LEU A 4 -56.88 -5.28 -7.95
CA LEU A 4 -55.83 -5.44 -8.97
C LEU A 4 -56.21 -5.64 -10.46
N LYS A 5 -55.65 -4.75 -11.30
CA LYS A 5 -54.93 -5.16 -12.52
C LYS A 5 -53.74 -4.23 -12.75
N GLU A 6 -52.55 -4.79 -12.54
CA GLU A 6 -51.24 -4.20 -12.78
C GLU A 6 -51.01 -3.91 -14.26
N ARG A 7 -50.40 -2.76 -14.58
CA ARG A 7 -49.77 -2.50 -15.88
C ARG A 7 -48.26 -2.40 -15.65
N PHE A 8 -47.54 -3.37 -16.21
CA PHE A 8 -46.09 -3.41 -16.28
C PHE A 8 -45.53 -2.18 -17.00
N CYS A 9 -44.61 -1.48 -16.33
CA CYS A 9 -43.78 -0.45 -16.92
C CYS A 9 -42.52 -1.13 -17.50
N LEU A 10 -42.35 -1.08 -18.82
CA LEU A 10 -41.13 -1.53 -19.49
C LEU A 10 -39.99 -0.56 -19.15
N ILE A 11 -39.07 -0.96 -18.27
CA ILE A 11 -37.79 -0.28 -18.09
C ILE A 11 -36.86 -0.81 -19.18
N GLY A 12 -36.53 0.05 -20.14
CA GLY A 12 -35.51 -0.23 -21.14
C GLY A 12 -34.15 -0.37 -20.49
N LEU A 13 -33.60 -1.59 -20.52
CA LEU A 13 -32.21 -1.87 -20.20
C LEU A 13 -31.33 -1.26 -21.29
N VAL A 14 -30.73 -0.10 -21.02
CA VAL A 14 -29.61 0.40 -21.83
C VAL A 14 -28.36 -0.34 -21.37
N LEU A 15 -28.02 -1.40 -22.10
CA LEU A 15 -26.71 -2.05 -22.04
C LEU A 15 -25.66 -1.06 -22.57
N PHE A 16 -25.06 -0.27 -21.68
CA PHE A 16 -23.78 0.37 -21.98
C PHE A 16 -22.69 -0.70 -21.90
N GLY A 17 -22.18 -1.09 -23.07
CA GLY A 17 -20.95 -1.85 -23.16
C GLY A 17 -19.83 -1.01 -22.54
N PHE A 18 -19.18 -1.54 -21.51
CA PHE A 18 -17.89 -1.02 -21.05
C PHE A 18 -16.95 -1.03 -22.25
N VAL A 19 -16.43 0.13 -22.62
CA VAL A 19 -15.27 0.21 -23.50
C VAL A 19 -14.12 -0.40 -22.73
N ASN A 20 -13.85 -1.68 -22.99
CA ASN A 20 -12.63 -2.35 -22.57
C ASN A 20 -11.45 -1.66 -23.29
N GLY A 21 -10.92 -0.60 -22.69
CA GLY A 21 -9.72 0.10 -23.16
C GLY A 21 -8.42 -0.68 -22.94
N ALA A 22 -8.48 -2.00 -22.76
CA ALA A 22 -7.30 -2.83 -22.60
C ALA A 22 -7.42 -4.02 -23.54
N GLY A 23 -6.34 -4.26 -24.30
CA GLY A 23 -6.26 -5.31 -25.30
C GLY A 23 -6.63 -6.67 -24.69
N ALA A 24 -7.15 -7.55 -25.54
CA ALA A 24 -7.17 -8.97 -25.20
C ALA A 24 -5.72 -9.41 -24.90
N GLY A 25 -5.49 -10.04 -23.74
CA GLY A 25 -4.19 -10.60 -23.39
C GLY A 25 -3.33 -9.85 -22.37
N ASP A 26 -3.84 -8.87 -21.60
CA ASP A 26 -3.07 -8.26 -20.49
C ASP A 26 -3.48 -8.84 -19.12
N VAL A 27 -2.53 -9.01 -18.20
CA VAL A 27 -2.78 -9.47 -16.84
C VAL A 27 -3.38 -8.34 -16.02
N ARG A 28 -4.49 -8.60 -15.31
CA ARG A 28 -5.21 -7.59 -14.53
C ARG A 28 -5.51 -8.07 -13.13
N MET A 29 -5.42 -7.18 -12.16
CA MET A 29 -5.82 -7.46 -10.79
C MET A 29 -7.33 -7.73 -10.71
N LEU A 30 -7.73 -8.74 -9.95
CA LEU A 30 -9.13 -8.88 -9.52
C LEU A 30 -9.30 -8.08 -8.23
N ASP A 31 -9.96 -6.93 -8.34
CA ASP A 31 -10.08 -5.95 -7.27
C ASP A 31 -11.19 -6.26 -6.25
N ALA A 32 -11.45 -5.29 -5.37
CA ALA A 32 -12.42 -5.41 -4.30
C ALA A 32 -13.87 -5.68 -4.72
N SER A 33 -14.24 -5.45 -5.99
CA SER A 33 -15.56 -5.81 -6.53
C SER A 33 -15.68 -7.29 -6.92
N ARG A 34 -14.56 -8.01 -6.94
CA ARG A 34 -14.43 -9.40 -7.39
C ARG A 34 -13.97 -10.34 -6.27
N VAL A 35 -13.29 -9.81 -5.26
CA VAL A 35 -12.69 -10.60 -4.17
C VAL A 35 -13.28 -10.19 -2.82
N ARG A 36 -13.85 -11.15 -2.10
CA ARG A 36 -14.34 -10.99 -0.72
C ARG A 36 -13.35 -11.61 0.24
N LEU A 37 -12.99 -10.91 1.33
CA LEU A 37 -12.27 -11.55 2.43
C LEU A 37 -13.22 -12.46 3.22
N LEU A 38 -12.67 -13.55 3.75
CA LEU A 38 -13.36 -14.45 4.67
C LEU A 38 -12.81 -14.28 6.09
N PRO A 39 -13.60 -14.59 7.13
CA PRO A 39 -13.13 -14.61 8.51
C PRO A 39 -11.93 -15.55 8.71
N GLY A 40 -11.16 -15.30 9.78
CA GLY A 40 -10.01 -16.14 10.15
C GLY A 40 -8.65 -15.54 9.75
N SER A 41 -8.59 -14.25 9.42
CA SER A 41 -7.32 -13.54 9.21
C SER A 41 -7.36 -12.14 9.83
N PRO A 42 -6.20 -11.62 10.28
CA PRO A 42 -6.13 -10.25 10.81
C PRO A 42 -6.52 -9.17 9.77
N PHE A 43 -6.43 -9.50 8.47
CA PHE A 43 -6.89 -8.61 7.39
C PHE A 43 -8.40 -8.44 7.40
N HIS A 44 -9.15 -9.54 7.50
CA HIS A 44 -10.60 -9.50 7.62
C HIS A 44 -11.00 -8.73 8.88
N ASP A 45 -10.36 -9.01 10.02
CA ASP A 45 -10.68 -8.36 11.29
C ASP A 45 -10.46 -6.84 11.23
N ARG A 46 -9.40 -6.40 10.56
CA ARG A 46 -9.13 -4.96 10.36
C ARG A 46 -10.07 -4.31 9.35
N GLN A 47 -10.45 -5.03 8.30
CA GLN A 47 -11.47 -4.56 7.36
C GLN A 47 -12.80 -4.35 8.08
N GLU A 48 -13.23 -5.30 8.91
CA GLU A 48 -14.47 -5.21 9.69
C GLU A 48 -14.42 -4.12 10.77
N LEU A 49 -13.28 -3.96 11.44
CA LEU A 49 -13.05 -2.88 12.42
C LEU A 49 -13.22 -1.50 11.77
N HIS A 50 -12.72 -1.31 10.54
CA HIS A 50 -12.94 -0.07 9.79
C HIS A 50 -14.37 0.05 9.28
N ARG A 51 -14.94 -1.05 8.78
CA ARG A 51 -16.30 -1.08 8.20
C ARG A 51 -17.35 -0.68 9.23
N THR A 52 -17.18 -1.09 10.48
CA THR A 52 -18.14 -0.85 11.58
C THR A 52 -17.72 0.26 12.55
N GLY A 53 -16.44 0.62 12.56
CA GLY A 53 -15.85 1.60 13.48
C GLY A 53 -15.19 2.76 12.75
N TYR A 54 -13.86 2.71 12.59
CA TYR A 54 -13.03 3.88 12.26
C TYR A 54 -13.46 4.60 10.97
N LEU A 55 -13.51 3.89 9.83
CA LEU A 55 -13.91 4.48 8.54
C LEU A 55 -15.40 4.85 8.52
N ALA A 56 -16.26 4.02 9.14
CA ALA A 56 -17.69 4.32 9.26
C ALA A 56 -17.97 5.58 10.10
N SER A 57 -17.10 5.93 11.04
CA SER A 57 -17.26 7.10 11.91
C SER A 57 -17.07 8.45 11.21
N PHE A 58 -16.50 8.46 10.00
CA PHE A 58 -16.29 9.70 9.26
C PHE A 58 -17.62 10.38 8.90
N ASP A 59 -17.68 11.68 9.20
CA ASP A 59 -18.77 12.59 8.89
C ASP A 59 -18.44 13.32 7.58
N VAL A 60 -19.27 13.06 6.57
CA VAL A 60 -19.13 13.61 5.22
C VAL A 60 -19.26 15.13 5.21
N ASP A 61 -20.09 15.72 6.07
CA ASP A 61 -20.28 17.17 6.10
C ASP A 61 -19.07 17.89 6.67
N ARG A 62 -18.30 17.23 7.55
CA ARG A 62 -17.02 17.76 8.05
C ARG A 62 -15.94 17.73 6.96
N LEU A 63 -15.92 16.68 6.13
CA LEU A 63 -15.02 16.59 4.96
C LEU A 63 -15.33 17.67 3.90
N LEU A 64 -16.61 18.00 3.73
CA LEU A 64 -17.09 19.04 2.81
C LEU A 64 -16.87 20.46 3.30
N TYR A 65 -16.54 20.66 4.58
CA TYR A 65 -16.56 21.97 5.23
C TYR A 65 -15.74 23.01 4.45
N HIS A 66 -14.48 22.72 4.12
CA HIS A 66 -13.64 23.68 3.41
C HIS A 66 -13.99 23.84 1.93
N TYR A 67 -14.55 22.81 1.28
CA TYR A 67 -15.07 22.91 -0.09
C TYR A 67 -16.26 23.87 -0.16
N ARG A 68 -17.25 23.71 0.73
CA ARG A 68 -18.39 24.62 0.83
C ARG A 68 -17.96 26.05 1.16
N ARG A 69 -17.01 26.21 2.09
CA ARG A 69 -16.44 27.52 2.45
C ARG A 69 -15.79 28.21 1.24
N MET A 70 -14.99 27.48 0.47
CA MET A 70 -14.36 28.01 -0.74
C MET A 70 -15.39 28.39 -1.81
N ALA A 71 -16.46 27.61 -1.94
CA ALA A 71 -17.53 27.84 -2.89
C ALA A 71 -18.56 28.90 -2.45
N GLY A 72 -18.41 29.46 -1.23
CA GLY A 72 -19.39 30.40 -0.67
C GLY A 72 -20.75 29.77 -0.35
N LEU A 73 -20.81 28.45 -0.18
CA LEU A 73 -22.02 27.70 0.12
C LEU A 73 -22.28 27.60 1.64
N PRO A 74 -23.55 27.53 2.07
CA PRO A 74 -23.89 27.39 3.48
C PRO A 74 -23.39 26.07 4.06
N GLN A 75 -23.08 26.08 5.35
CA GLN A 75 -22.75 24.86 6.12
C GLN A 75 -24.01 24.33 6.80
N PRO A 76 -24.13 23.01 7.01
CA PRO A 76 -25.09 22.46 7.96
C PRO A 76 -24.89 23.06 9.35
N GLU A 77 -25.99 23.17 10.11
CA GLU A 77 -25.95 23.70 11.47
C GLU A 77 -25.00 22.87 12.34
N GLY A 78 -24.14 23.55 13.12
CA GLY A 78 -23.18 22.87 14.00
C GLY A 78 -21.97 22.24 13.29
N ALA A 79 -21.90 22.23 11.95
CA ALA A 79 -20.77 21.63 11.23
C ALA A 79 -19.43 22.28 11.60
N ARG A 80 -18.39 21.46 11.78
CA ARG A 80 -17.02 21.88 12.07
C ARG A 80 -16.05 21.05 11.24
N PRO A 81 -14.95 21.63 10.73
CA PRO A 81 -13.99 20.85 9.96
C PRO A 81 -13.29 19.79 10.82
N TYR A 82 -12.64 18.82 10.18
CA TYR A 82 -11.69 17.97 10.87
C TYR A 82 -10.44 18.78 11.28
N PRO A 83 -9.87 18.54 12.48
CA PRO A 83 -8.64 19.19 12.91
C PRO A 83 -7.43 18.64 12.12
N GLY A 84 -6.26 19.22 12.36
CA GLY A 84 -5.02 18.79 11.72
C GLY A 84 -4.88 19.31 10.28
N TRP A 85 -4.18 18.54 9.46
CA TRP A 85 -3.68 19.02 8.17
C TRP A 85 -4.76 19.22 7.10
N ASP A 86 -5.92 18.56 7.24
CA ASP A 86 -7.10 18.76 6.38
C ASP A 86 -7.75 20.15 6.54
N SER A 87 -7.42 20.87 7.62
CA SER A 87 -7.74 22.29 7.80
C SER A 87 -6.55 23.23 7.55
N GLY A 88 -5.35 22.66 7.40
CA GLY A 88 -4.07 23.36 7.33
C GLY A 88 -3.40 23.27 5.96
N PHE A 89 -2.21 22.68 5.91
CA PHE A 89 -1.31 22.79 4.76
C PHE A 89 -1.68 21.90 3.55
N ILE A 90 -2.44 20.83 3.77
CA ILE A 90 -3.02 19.95 2.73
C ILE A 90 -4.54 19.97 2.79
N ARG A 91 -5.10 21.17 2.98
CA ARG A 91 -6.54 21.37 3.18
C ARG A 91 -7.40 20.64 2.14
N GLY A 92 -8.35 19.84 2.61
CA GLY A 92 -9.34 19.12 1.80
C GLY A 92 -8.87 17.77 1.23
N HIS A 93 -7.65 17.32 1.52
CA HIS A 93 -7.14 16.05 1.00
C HIS A 93 -7.91 14.83 1.53
N MET A 94 -8.47 14.91 2.74
CA MET A 94 -9.17 13.77 3.34
C MET A 94 -10.46 13.41 2.62
N ALA A 95 -11.14 14.38 1.99
CA ALA A 95 -12.34 14.10 1.20
C ALA A 95 -12.04 13.14 0.04
N GLY A 96 -10.89 13.33 -0.61
CA GLY A 96 -10.40 12.43 -1.67
C GLY A 96 -10.07 11.03 -1.16
N HIS A 97 -9.26 10.95 -0.10
CA HIS A 97 -8.93 9.67 0.54
C HIS A 97 -10.18 8.92 1.03
N TYR A 98 -11.15 9.63 1.61
CA TYR A 98 -12.40 9.04 2.06
C TYR A 98 -13.24 8.51 0.90
N LEU A 99 -13.35 9.24 -0.21
CA LEU A 99 -14.04 8.76 -1.41
C LEU A 99 -13.41 7.45 -1.91
N SER A 100 -12.08 7.39 -2.00
CA SER A 100 -11.34 6.17 -2.38
C SER A 100 -11.60 5.00 -1.43
N ALA A 101 -11.51 5.24 -0.11
CA ALA A 101 -11.69 4.22 0.92
C ALA A 101 -13.14 3.71 0.98
N ALA A 102 -14.13 4.62 1.03
CA ALA A 102 -15.54 4.28 1.15
C ALA A 102 -16.08 3.59 -0.11
N SER A 103 -15.65 4.03 -1.30
CA SER A 103 -16.05 3.39 -2.56
C SER A 103 -15.59 1.93 -2.64
N ARG A 104 -14.34 1.66 -2.22
CA ARG A 104 -13.82 0.30 -2.10
C ARG A 104 -14.51 -0.48 -0.98
N MET A 105 -14.72 0.12 0.19
CA MET A 105 -15.33 -0.59 1.33
C MET A 105 -16.74 -1.08 0.98
N ALA A 106 -17.53 -0.26 0.27
CA ALA A 106 -18.85 -0.62 -0.21
C ALA A 106 -18.83 -1.87 -1.10
N VAL A 107 -17.89 -1.99 -2.04
CA VAL A 107 -17.80 -3.17 -2.92
C VAL A 107 -17.06 -4.34 -2.28
N ALA A 108 -16.11 -4.11 -1.38
CA ALA A 108 -15.35 -5.14 -0.66
C ALA A 108 -16.24 -5.93 0.30
N THR A 109 -17.21 -5.25 0.94
CA THR A 109 -18.04 -5.84 2.01
C THR A 109 -19.53 -5.94 1.65
N GLY A 110 -19.99 -5.17 0.67
CA GLY A 110 -21.42 -5.07 0.31
C GLY A 110 -22.20 -4.11 1.21
N ASP A 111 -21.54 -3.37 2.10
CA ASP A 111 -22.18 -2.41 2.99
C ASP A 111 -22.66 -1.16 2.24
N ALA A 112 -23.98 -1.09 2.04
CA ALA A 112 -24.63 -0.02 1.28
C ALA A 112 -24.55 1.37 1.96
N SER A 113 -24.18 1.46 3.25
CA SER A 113 -24.06 2.74 3.94
C SER A 113 -22.94 3.61 3.35
N PHE A 114 -21.82 3.01 2.95
CA PHE A 114 -20.72 3.70 2.31
C PHE A 114 -21.10 4.26 0.94
N ARG A 115 -21.89 3.52 0.14
CA ARG A 115 -22.42 4.02 -1.13
C ARG A 115 -23.21 5.32 -0.94
N LYS A 116 -24.12 5.36 0.04
CA LYS A 116 -24.91 6.56 0.34
C LYS A 116 -24.04 7.74 0.74
N LYS A 117 -23.00 7.51 1.56
CA LYS A 117 -22.05 8.54 1.97
C LYS A 117 -21.24 9.08 0.79
N VAL A 118 -20.78 8.21 -0.10
CA VAL A 118 -20.07 8.61 -1.33
C VAL A 118 -20.98 9.41 -2.26
N GLU A 119 -22.21 8.95 -2.49
CA GLU A 119 -23.18 9.66 -3.33
C GLU A 119 -23.50 11.06 -2.79
N HIS A 120 -23.69 11.20 -1.48
CA HIS A 120 -23.86 12.51 -0.83
C HIS A 120 -22.63 13.41 -1.00
N LEU A 121 -21.43 12.88 -0.72
CA LEU A 121 -20.17 13.62 -0.86
C LEU A 121 -19.98 14.13 -2.29
N VAL A 122 -20.17 13.26 -3.29
CA VAL A 122 -20.06 13.61 -4.72
C VAL A 122 -21.08 14.68 -5.12
N ALA A 123 -22.34 14.54 -4.67
CA ALA A 123 -23.38 15.51 -5.01
C ALA A 123 -23.09 16.90 -4.46
N GLU A 124 -22.57 17.00 -3.24
CA GLU A 124 -22.19 18.27 -2.63
C GLU A 124 -20.91 18.86 -3.24
N LEU A 125 -19.96 18.02 -3.67
CA LEU A 125 -18.78 18.46 -4.42
C LEU A 125 -19.15 19.04 -5.79
N GLU A 126 -20.14 18.47 -6.51
CA GLU A 126 -20.61 19.04 -7.79
C GLU A 126 -21.16 20.46 -7.57
N LYS A 127 -22.00 20.66 -6.54
CA LYS A 127 -22.51 22.00 -6.17
C LYS A 127 -21.37 22.98 -5.87
N CYS A 128 -20.33 22.52 -5.16
CA CYS A 128 -19.15 23.35 -4.89
C CYS A 128 -18.42 23.71 -6.19
N GLN A 129 -18.17 22.75 -7.09
CA GLN A 129 -17.49 22.98 -8.37
C GLN A 129 -18.26 23.98 -9.24
N GLU A 130 -19.60 23.87 -9.28
CA GLU A 130 -20.47 24.79 -10.03
C GLU A 130 -20.46 26.22 -9.45
N ALA A 131 -20.55 26.33 -8.12
CA ALA A 131 -20.57 27.63 -7.44
C ALA A 131 -19.25 28.39 -7.54
N LEU A 132 -18.12 27.69 -7.67
CA LEU A 132 -16.80 28.30 -7.85
C LEU A 132 -16.66 29.07 -9.18
N LYS A 133 -17.47 28.74 -10.21
CA LYS A 133 -17.47 29.38 -11.54
C LYS A 133 -16.06 29.51 -12.17
N GLN A 134 -15.22 28.50 -11.97
CA GLN A 134 -13.81 28.47 -12.40
C GLN A 134 -13.54 27.29 -13.35
N GLU A 135 -14.44 27.06 -14.31
CA GLU A 135 -14.25 26.14 -15.44
C GLU A 135 -13.64 24.78 -15.05
N GLY A 136 -14.30 24.07 -14.11
CA GLY A 136 -13.89 22.73 -13.68
C GLY A 136 -12.97 22.68 -12.46
N TYR A 137 -12.48 23.82 -11.97
CA TYR A 137 -11.75 23.88 -10.71
C TYR A 137 -12.58 23.36 -9.53
N LEU A 138 -12.02 22.43 -8.76
CA LEU A 138 -12.56 21.96 -7.50
C LEU A 138 -11.41 21.70 -6.53
N ALA A 139 -11.38 22.46 -5.44
CA ALA A 139 -10.47 22.24 -4.33
C ALA A 139 -10.98 22.97 -3.08
N ALA A 140 -10.45 22.59 -1.92
CA ALA A 140 -10.74 23.24 -0.64
C ALA A 140 -9.85 24.48 -0.37
N PHE A 141 -9.17 25.01 -1.39
CA PHE A 141 -8.28 26.17 -1.31
C PHE A 141 -8.37 27.03 -2.59
N PRO A 142 -7.91 28.30 -2.57
CA PRO A 142 -7.93 29.15 -3.76
C PRO A 142 -6.92 28.70 -4.82
N SER A 143 -7.25 28.87 -6.09
CA SER A 143 -6.36 28.56 -7.24
C SER A 143 -5.02 29.31 -7.19
N GLY A 144 -4.95 30.41 -6.42
CA GLY A 144 -3.71 31.11 -6.05
C GLY A 144 -2.64 30.23 -5.39
N ALA A 145 -3.00 29.10 -4.79
CA ALA A 145 -2.02 28.12 -4.33
C ALA A 145 -1.26 27.47 -5.50
N ILE A 146 -1.97 27.18 -6.59
CA ILE A 146 -1.39 26.62 -7.83
C ILE A 146 -0.54 27.69 -8.52
N ASP A 147 -1.05 28.93 -8.60
CA ASP A 147 -0.31 30.07 -9.17
C ASP A 147 1.07 30.20 -8.51
N ARG A 148 1.14 30.11 -7.18
CA ARG A 148 2.40 30.19 -6.42
C ARG A 148 3.41 29.11 -6.83
N VAL A 149 3.00 27.85 -6.95
CA VAL A 149 3.94 26.77 -7.31
C VAL A 149 4.35 26.85 -8.79
N GLU A 150 3.48 27.38 -9.65
CA GLU A 150 3.76 27.75 -11.04
C GLU A 150 4.66 28.99 -11.19
N GLY A 151 5.07 29.63 -10.09
CA GLY A 151 5.94 30.82 -10.12
C GLY A 151 5.21 32.14 -10.41
N LYS A 152 3.88 32.14 -10.37
CA LYS A 152 3.02 33.32 -10.54
C LYS A 152 2.64 33.91 -9.16
N PRO A 153 2.31 35.21 -9.09
CA PRO A 153 1.74 35.79 -7.87
C PRO A 153 0.44 35.07 -7.49
N GLY A 154 0.33 34.62 -6.25
CA GLY A 154 -0.85 33.90 -5.78
C GLY A 154 -0.87 33.75 -4.27
N ASN A 155 -2.07 33.82 -3.67
CA ASN A 155 -2.27 33.55 -2.25
C ASN A 155 -2.62 32.07 -2.07
N SER A 156 -1.76 31.32 -1.36
CA SER A 156 -2.00 29.89 -1.12
C SER A 156 -2.96 29.61 0.04
N ALA A 157 -3.34 30.62 0.81
CA ALA A 157 -4.17 30.49 2.02
C ALA A 157 -3.65 29.40 2.99
N GLY A 158 -2.32 29.23 3.06
CA GLY A 158 -1.63 28.26 3.91
C GLY A 158 -1.39 26.90 3.26
N VAL A 159 -1.90 26.63 2.06
CA VAL A 159 -1.64 25.36 1.35
C VAL A 159 -0.22 25.35 0.79
N VAL A 160 0.44 24.19 0.91
CA VAL A 160 1.84 23.99 0.50
C VAL A 160 1.95 23.13 -0.75
N VAL A 161 1.23 22.01 -0.84
CA VAL A 161 1.31 21.04 -1.95
C VAL A 161 -0.02 20.93 -2.72
N PRO A 162 -0.39 21.93 -3.54
CA PRO A 162 -1.72 22.01 -4.16
C PRO A 162 -1.99 20.93 -5.22
N TYR A 163 -0.97 20.46 -5.95
CA TYR A 163 -1.17 19.38 -6.92
C TYR A 163 -1.40 18.02 -6.22
N TYR A 164 -0.75 17.77 -5.07
CA TYR A 164 -1.03 16.59 -4.25
C TYR A 164 -2.49 16.54 -3.80
N THR A 165 -3.05 17.66 -3.34
CA THR A 165 -4.43 17.72 -2.83
C THR A 165 -5.46 17.60 -3.96
N ILE A 166 -5.19 18.19 -5.13
CA ILE A 166 -5.97 17.97 -6.36
C ILE A 166 -5.96 16.50 -6.76
N HIS A 167 -4.79 15.86 -6.75
CA HIS A 167 -4.69 14.43 -7.03
C HIS A 167 -5.60 13.61 -6.12
N LYS A 168 -5.62 13.84 -4.80
CA LYS A 168 -6.45 13.04 -3.88
C LYS A 168 -7.93 13.11 -4.20
N ILE A 169 -8.45 14.31 -4.46
CA ILE A 169 -9.86 14.45 -4.79
C ILE A 169 -10.19 13.83 -6.15
N MET A 170 -9.31 13.97 -7.16
CA MET A 170 -9.48 13.31 -8.46
C MET A 170 -9.48 11.78 -8.32
N ALA A 171 -8.53 11.22 -7.55
CA ALA A 171 -8.42 9.77 -7.32
C ALA A 171 -9.68 9.22 -6.64
N GLY A 172 -10.17 9.92 -5.61
CA GLY A 172 -11.42 9.58 -4.94
C GLY A 172 -12.64 9.58 -5.86
N LEU A 173 -12.74 10.59 -6.74
CA LEU A 173 -13.85 10.66 -7.72
C LEU A 173 -13.75 9.56 -8.79
N VAL A 174 -12.53 9.25 -9.26
CA VAL A 174 -12.29 8.14 -10.18
C VAL A 174 -12.67 6.81 -9.54
N ASP A 175 -12.31 6.59 -8.28
CA ASP A 175 -12.67 5.38 -7.54
C ASP A 175 -14.18 5.28 -7.29
N ALA A 176 -14.87 6.38 -7.00
CA ALA A 176 -16.32 6.42 -6.90
C ALA A 176 -17.00 5.99 -8.22
N TYR A 177 -16.43 6.37 -9.38
CA TYR A 177 -16.89 5.85 -10.65
C TYR A 177 -16.56 4.36 -10.84
N ARG A 178 -15.29 3.97 -10.66
CA ARG A 178 -14.81 2.60 -10.89
C ARG A 178 -15.56 1.56 -10.07
N TYR A 179 -15.74 1.80 -8.78
CA TYR A 179 -16.32 0.81 -7.87
C TYR A 179 -17.84 0.95 -7.73
N LEU A 180 -18.40 2.16 -7.81
CA LEU A 180 -19.82 2.39 -7.57
C LEU A 180 -20.64 2.73 -8.81
N GLY A 181 -20.00 2.96 -9.96
CA GLY A 181 -20.66 3.40 -11.19
C GLY A 181 -21.14 4.85 -11.13
N ASN A 182 -20.58 5.67 -10.23
CA ASN A 182 -21.02 7.05 -10.04
C ASN A 182 -20.57 7.95 -11.21
N THR A 183 -21.45 8.16 -12.19
CA THR A 183 -21.18 8.98 -13.38
C THR A 183 -21.05 10.47 -13.07
N GLN A 184 -21.63 10.94 -11.98
CA GLN A 184 -21.47 12.32 -11.52
C GLN A 184 -20.01 12.56 -11.07
N ALA A 185 -19.44 11.63 -10.31
CA ALA A 185 -18.03 11.69 -9.91
C ALA A 185 -17.09 11.73 -11.12
N LEU A 186 -17.36 10.90 -12.14
CA LEU A 186 -16.58 10.92 -13.39
C LEU A 186 -16.65 12.29 -14.08
N ARG A 187 -17.84 12.90 -14.22
CA ARG A 187 -17.99 14.23 -14.83
C ARG A 187 -17.21 15.30 -14.08
N ILE A 188 -17.26 15.29 -12.75
CA ILE A 188 -16.51 16.24 -11.92
C ILE A 188 -15.01 16.06 -12.18
N SER A 189 -14.51 14.81 -12.14
CA SER A 189 -13.08 14.51 -12.33
C SER A 189 -12.58 14.86 -13.73
N VAL A 190 -13.38 14.61 -14.79
CA VAL A 190 -13.04 15.03 -16.17
C VAL A 190 -12.92 16.56 -16.26
N LYS A 191 -13.86 17.32 -15.69
CA LYS A 191 -13.75 18.78 -15.65
C LYS A 191 -12.51 19.26 -14.87
N MET A 192 -12.12 18.56 -13.81
CA MET A 192 -10.88 18.85 -13.08
C MET A 192 -9.64 18.56 -13.94
N ALA A 193 -9.63 17.46 -14.69
CA ALA A 193 -8.56 17.14 -15.62
C ALA A 193 -8.43 18.20 -16.71
N GLU A 194 -9.54 18.64 -17.30
CA GLU A 194 -9.57 19.72 -18.30
C GLU A 194 -9.04 21.05 -17.73
N TYR A 195 -9.36 21.36 -16.46
CA TYR A 195 -8.79 22.52 -15.78
C TYR A 195 -7.26 22.42 -15.66
N VAL A 196 -6.74 21.27 -15.20
CA VAL A 196 -5.29 21.04 -15.08
C VAL A 196 -4.60 21.07 -16.43
N GLU A 197 -5.18 20.40 -17.44
CA GLU A 197 -4.73 20.40 -18.84
C GLU A 197 -4.57 21.81 -19.37
N LYS A 198 -5.62 22.64 -19.25
CA LYS A 198 -5.62 24.03 -19.72
C LYS A 198 -4.55 24.87 -19.02
N ARG A 199 -4.34 24.66 -17.72
CA ARG A 199 -3.31 25.38 -16.96
C ARG A 199 -1.91 25.00 -17.41
N LEU A 200 -1.62 23.71 -17.52
CA LEU A 200 -0.29 23.23 -17.90
C LEU A 200 0.02 23.56 -19.37
N ALA A 201 -0.97 23.50 -20.27
CA ALA A 201 -0.80 23.90 -21.67
C ALA A 201 -0.48 25.40 -21.84
N ALA A 202 -0.75 26.24 -20.84
CA ALA A 202 -0.41 27.65 -20.85
C ALA A 202 1.03 27.94 -20.37
N LEU A 203 1.78 26.91 -19.96
CA LEU A 203 3.17 27.03 -19.52
C LEU A 203 4.13 26.58 -20.64
N SER A 204 5.29 27.20 -20.73
CA SER A 204 6.40 26.72 -21.55
C SER A 204 6.99 25.42 -20.99
N GLU A 205 7.72 24.66 -21.82
CA GLU A 205 8.40 23.43 -21.38
C GLU A 205 9.36 23.69 -20.21
N ASP A 206 10.07 24.82 -20.22
CA ASP A 206 10.98 25.25 -19.14
C ASP A 206 10.23 25.56 -17.84
N GLU A 207 9.02 26.12 -17.91
CA GLU A 207 8.19 26.39 -16.74
C GLU A 207 7.63 25.09 -16.15
N VAL A 208 7.19 24.15 -17.00
CA VAL A 208 6.75 22.82 -16.57
C VAL A 208 7.91 22.04 -15.93
N GLU A 209 9.11 22.08 -16.55
CA GLU A 209 10.31 21.46 -16.00
C GLU A 209 10.64 22.05 -14.63
N LYS A 210 10.68 23.38 -14.50
CA LYS A 210 10.92 24.03 -13.21
C LYS A 210 9.87 23.61 -12.18
N LEU A 211 8.58 23.69 -12.53
CA LEU A 211 7.45 23.37 -11.66
C LEU A 211 7.60 21.97 -11.07
N PHE A 212 7.84 20.95 -11.90
CA PHE A 212 7.89 19.54 -11.50
C PHE A 212 9.32 19.02 -11.23
N ARG A 213 10.27 19.93 -10.98
CA ARG A 213 11.62 19.58 -10.54
C ARG A 213 11.69 19.41 -9.02
N THR A 214 11.51 18.17 -8.54
CA THR A 214 11.41 17.81 -7.12
C THR A 214 12.73 17.33 -6.50
N ASP A 215 13.89 17.66 -7.11
CA ASP A 215 15.24 17.38 -6.61
C ASP A 215 15.95 18.60 -5.98
N GLY A 216 15.26 19.74 -5.89
CA GLY A 216 15.83 21.03 -5.48
C GLY A 216 15.24 21.61 -4.19
N SER A 217 15.47 22.91 -3.97
CA SER A 217 15.05 23.65 -2.76
C SER A 217 13.54 23.70 -2.53
N ARG A 218 12.74 23.34 -3.53
CA ARG A 218 11.28 23.26 -3.42
C ARG A 218 10.78 21.88 -3.04
N ASN A 219 11.62 20.86 -2.92
CA ASN A 219 11.21 19.54 -2.45
C ASN A 219 10.83 19.61 -0.94
N PRO A 220 9.63 19.21 -0.50
CA PRO A 220 8.50 18.64 -1.26
C PRO A 220 7.36 19.64 -1.56
N GLN A 221 7.54 20.94 -1.38
CA GLN A 221 6.53 21.98 -1.68
C GLN A 221 5.98 21.96 -3.12
N ASN A 222 6.73 21.43 -4.09
CA ASN A 222 6.24 21.23 -5.46
C ASN A 222 5.77 19.80 -5.75
N GLU A 223 5.49 19.01 -4.72
CA GLU A 223 4.89 17.69 -4.83
C GLU A 223 3.53 17.74 -5.54
N PHE A 224 3.33 16.77 -6.44
CA PHE A 224 2.11 16.58 -7.21
C PHE A 224 1.43 15.23 -6.94
N GLY A 225 1.92 14.44 -5.98
CA GLY A 225 1.43 13.08 -5.75
C GLY A 225 1.46 12.24 -7.04
N ALA A 226 0.46 11.37 -7.23
CA ALA A 226 0.34 10.52 -8.41
C ALA A 226 -0.61 11.13 -9.47
N MET A 227 -0.47 12.43 -9.77
CA MET A 227 -1.25 13.08 -10.85
C MET A 227 -1.14 12.35 -12.19
N GLY A 228 0.05 11.82 -12.52
CA GLY A 228 0.25 11.00 -13.72
C GLY A 228 -0.60 9.72 -13.70
N ASP A 229 -0.73 9.06 -12.55
CA ASP A 229 -1.53 7.84 -12.41
C ASP A 229 -3.04 8.10 -12.57
N VAL A 230 -3.57 9.15 -11.92
CA VAL A 230 -5.02 9.45 -11.99
C VAL A 230 -5.45 9.96 -13.37
N LEU A 231 -4.58 10.69 -14.09
CA LEU A 231 -4.85 11.14 -15.45
C LEU A 231 -4.75 9.97 -16.45
N ALA A 232 -3.78 9.06 -16.28
CA ALA A 232 -3.72 7.81 -17.03
C ALA A 232 -4.98 6.95 -16.78
N ALA A 233 -5.44 6.86 -15.53
CA ALA A 233 -6.68 6.19 -15.15
C ALA A 233 -7.92 6.79 -15.84
N LEU A 234 -7.98 8.11 -15.99
CA LEU A 234 -9.06 8.77 -16.74
C LEU A 234 -9.00 8.42 -18.23
N TYR A 235 -7.81 8.35 -18.84
CA TYR A 235 -7.67 7.89 -20.22
C TYR A 235 -8.20 6.46 -20.41
N GLU A 236 -7.90 5.53 -19.50
CA GLU A 236 -8.47 4.17 -19.55
C GLU A 236 -10.00 4.16 -19.54
N ILE A 237 -10.60 5.08 -18.77
CA ILE A 237 -12.06 5.18 -18.60
C ILE A 237 -12.72 5.84 -19.80
N THR A 238 -12.17 6.95 -20.30
CA THR A 238 -12.82 7.81 -21.30
C THR A 238 -12.36 7.54 -22.73
N GLY A 239 -11.16 6.99 -22.92
CA GLY A 239 -10.47 6.91 -24.20
C GLY A 239 -9.98 8.27 -24.73
N ASP A 240 -10.15 9.37 -24.00
CA ASP A 240 -9.73 10.70 -24.43
C ASP A 240 -8.22 10.88 -24.25
N ARG A 241 -7.51 10.92 -25.39
CA ARG A 241 -6.06 11.01 -25.44
C ARG A 241 -5.50 12.23 -24.72
N ARG A 242 -6.27 13.31 -24.57
CA ARG A 242 -5.84 14.52 -23.83
C ARG A 242 -5.42 14.20 -22.40
N HIS A 243 -6.11 13.27 -21.73
CA HIS A 243 -5.77 12.87 -20.36
C HIS A 243 -4.41 12.16 -20.28
N LEU A 244 -4.11 11.28 -21.24
CA LEU A 244 -2.81 10.60 -21.29
C LEU A 244 -1.69 11.57 -21.65
N ASP A 245 -1.94 12.53 -22.55
CA ASP A 245 -0.95 13.56 -22.88
C ASP A 245 -0.70 14.48 -21.67
N ALA A 246 -1.73 14.80 -20.87
CA ALA A 246 -1.61 15.49 -19.60
C ALA A 246 -0.82 14.69 -18.55
N ALA A 247 -1.07 13.39 -18.44
CA ALA A 247 -0.36 12.49 -17.54
C ALA A 247 1.15 12.52 -17.81
N ARG A 248 1.55 12.55 -19.09
CA ARG A 248 2.95 12.61 -19.52
C ARG A 248 3.68 13.88 -19.08
N LEU A 249 2.99 14.98 -18.79
CA LEU A 249 3.64 16.22 -18.33
C LEU A 249 4.30 16.06 -16.95
N PHE A 250 3.82 15.11 -16.14
CA PHE A 250 4.37 14.75 -14.83
C PHE A 250 5.55 13.76 -14.92
N ASN A 251 5.78 13.17 -16.10
CA ASN A 251 6.89 12.26 -16.38
C ASN A 251 8.12 13.07 -16.81
N ARG A 252 8.97 13.46 -15.85
CA ARG A 252 10.09 14.39 -16.10
C ARG A 252 11.41 13.69 -16.46
N PRO A 253 12.14 14.17 -17.50
CA PRO A 253 13.40 13.56 -17.94
C PRO A 253 14.49 13.46 -16.86
N TRP A 254 14.56 14.44 -15.95
CA TRP A 254 15.56 14.46 -14.88
C TRP A 254 15.45 13.25 -13.94
N PHE A 255 14.25 12.71 -13.77
CA PHE A 255 13.98 11.53 -12.93
C PHE A 255 14.00 10.24 -13.76
N ILE A 256 13.34 10.24 -14.93
CA ILE A 256 13.21 9.07 -15.80
C ILE A 256 14.56 8.62 -16.36
N GLY A 257 15.35 9.55 -16.91
CA GLY A 257 16.57 9.22 -17.64
C GLY A 257 17.58 8.43 -16.79
N PRO A 258 17.96 8.92 -15.59
CA PRO A 258 18.81 8.16 -14.67
C PRO A 258 18.24 6.79 -14.30
N LEU A 259 16.96 6.73 -13.92
CA LEU A 259 16.31 5.47 -13.55
C LEU A 259 16.30 4.47 -14.71
N ALA A 260 16.03 4.90 -15.94
CA ALA A 260 16.02 4.04 -17.12
C ALA A 260 17.41 3.43 -17.43
N ARG A 261 18.49 4.10 -16.99
CA ARG A 261 19.87 3.61 -17.05
C ARG A 261 20.29 2.81 -15.80
N GLY A 262 19.39 2.63 -14.83
CA GLY A 262 19.67 1.94 -13.58
C GLY A 262 20.51 2.75 -12.59
N GLU A 263 20.57 4.07 -12.75
CA GLU A 263 21.30 4.96 -11.86
C GLU A 263 20.43 5.32 -10.64
N ASP A 264 20.92 5.00 -9.45
CA ASP A 264 20.33 5.46 -8.19
C ASP A 264 20.74 6.91 -7.90
N ARG A 265 19.75 7.81 -7.87
CA ARG A 265 19.89 9.21 -7.45
C ARG A 265 18.83 9.59 -6.41
N LEU A 266 18.40 8.63 -5.59
CA LEU A 266 17.29 8.81 -4.65
C LEU A 266 17.71 9.49 -3.34
N ALA A 267 18.98 9.39 -2.94
CA ALA A 267 19.45 9.94 -1.68
C ALA A 267 19.11 11.43 -1.50
N GLY A 268 18.45 11.77 -0.40
CA GLY A 268 17.98 13.13 -0.10
C GLY A 268 16.67 13.54 -0.78
N LEU A 269 16.03 12.65 -1.55
CA LEU A 269 14.70 12.89 -2.10
C LEU A 269 13.61 12.49 -1.09
N HIS A 270 12.55 13.29 -1.01
CA HIS A 270 11.34 12.95 -0.24
C HIS A 270 10.68 11.69 -0.79
N GLY A 271 10.57 10.63 0.01
CA GLY A 271 10.26 9.29 -0.47
C GLY A 271 8.89 9.18 -1.12
N ASN A 272 7.85 9.58 -0.39
CA ASN A 272 6.47 9.43 -0.85
C ASN A 272 6.18 10.15 -2.18
N THR A 273 6.77 11.34 -2.38
CA THR A 273 6.65 12.11 -3.63
C THR A 273 7.18 11.32 -4.82
N HIS A 274 8.36 10.73 -4.69
CA HIS A 274 9.04 10.08 -5.81
C HIS A 274 8.49 8.67 -6.08
N ILE A 275 7.98 7.98 -5.06
CA ILE A 275 7.26 6.71 -5.25
C ILE A 275 5.93 6.97 -5.99
N ALA A 276 5.20 8.03 -5.64
CA ALA A 276 3.97 8.42 -6.34
C ALA A 276 4.24 8.84 -7.79
N GLN A 277 5.37 9.49 -8.06
CA GLN A 277 5.83 9.80 -9.43
C GLN A 277 6.15 8.51 -10.21
N ALA A 278 6.88 7.57 -9.61
CA ALA A 278 7.20 6.28 -10.23
C ALA A 278 5.95 5.44 -10.55
N LEU A 279 4.91 5.51 -9.71
CA LEU A 279 3.61 4.90 -9.99
C LEU A 279 2.97 5.48 -11.28
N GLY A 280 2.96 6.81 -11.42
CA GLY A 280 2.46 7.46 -12.64
C GLY A 280 3.27 7.09 -13.90
N ILE A 281 4.59 6.99 -13.76
CA ILE A 281 5.48 6.50 -14.82
C ILE A 281 5.11 5.08 -15.23
N ALA A 282 4.97 4.16 -14.27
CA ALA A 282 4.62 2.76 -14.53
C ALA A 282 3.26 2.63 -15.25
N HIS A 283 2.26 3.39 -14.80
CA HIS A 283 0.93 3.35 -15.41
C HIS A 283 0.96 3.89 -16.85
N CYS A 284 1.62 5.03 -17.09
CA CYS A 284 1.82 5.55 -18.45
C CYS A 284 2.57 4.53 -19.34
N ALA A 285 3.56 3.84 -18.78
CA ALA A 285 4.35 2.86 -19.48
C ALA A 285 3.52 1.62 -19.89
N ASN A 286 2.65 1.14 -19.01
CA ASN A 286 1.72 0.04 -19.30
C ASN A 286 0.74 0.40 -20.43
N LEU A 287 0.28 1.65 -20.50
CA LEU A 287 -0.65 2.10 -21.54
C LEU A 287 0.01 2.36 -22.90
N THR A 288 1.30 2.70 -22.91
CA THR A 288 1.99 3.21 -24.11
C THR A 288 3.01 2.26 -24.69
N GLY A 289 3.51 1.31 -23.89
CA GLY A 289 4.64 0.45 -24.24
C GLY A 289 5.98 1.19 -24.33
N ASP A 290 6.07 2.42 -23.77
CA ASP A 290 7.29 3.22 -23.81
C ASP A 290 8.44 2.54 -23.05
N VAL A 291 9.46 2.10 -23.78
CA VAL A 291 10.57 1.31 -23.24
C VAL A 291 11.39 2.07 -22.19
N GLU A 292 11.50 3.40 -22.29
CA GLU A 292 12.25 4.19 -21.31
C GLU A 292 11.48 4.28 -19.99
N LEU A 293 10.18 4.58 -20.05
CA LEU A 293 9.32 4.62 -18.86
C LEU A 293 9.24 3.24 -18.18
N LEU A 294 9.20 2.16 -18.97
CA LEU A 294 9.20 0.80 -18.47
C LEU A 294 10.47 0.47 -17.69
N LYS A 295 11.65 0.76 -18.27
CA LYS A 295 12.92 0.56 -17.56
C LYS A 295 13.01 1.43 -16.31
N ALA A 296 12.56 2.67 -16.39
CA ALA A 296 12.60 3.59 -15.26
C ALA A 296 11.76 3.09 -14.07
N SER A 297 10.53 2.63 -14.30
CA SER A 297 9.67 2.12 -13.23
C SER A 297 10.15 0.79 -12.66
N GLU A 298 10.61 -0.15 -13.50
CA GLU A 298 11.20 -1.42 -13.07
C GLU A 298 12.46 -1.21 -12.23
N ASN A 299 13.37 -0.35 -12.69
CA ASN A 299 14.60 -0.04 -11.99
C ASN A 299 14.34 0.74 -10.69
N PHE A 300 13.41 1.69 -10.68
CA PHE A 300 13.03 2.39 -9.45
C PHE A 300 12.57 1.40 -8.37
N TRP A 301 11.66 0.49 -8.73
CA TRP A 301 11.18 -0.52 -7.79
C TRP A 301 12.32 -1.42 -7.29
N SER A 302 13.20 -1.88 -8.19
CA SER A 302 14.34 -2.72 -7.82
C SER A 302 15.33 -2.01 -6.90
N ILE A 303 15.67 -0.75 -7.21
CA ILE A 303 16.56 0.09 -6.39
C ILE A 303 15.95 0.29 -5.00
N VAL A 304 14.68 0.69 -4.91
CA VAL A 304 14.06 0.96 -3.61
C VAL A 304 13.97 -0.31 -2.76
N THR A 305 13.45 -1.40 -3.31
CA THR A 305 13.27 -2.65 -2.55
C THR A 305 14.58 -3.30 -2.13
N ARG A 306 15.63 -3.19 -2.96
CA ARG A 306 16.95 -3.76 -2.67
C ARG A 306 17.76 -2.88 -1.71
N ASP A 307 17.82 -1.58 -1.96
CA ASP A 307 18.83 -0.70 -1.36
C ASP A 307 18.26 0.31 -0.37
N HIS A 308 16.95 0.60 -0.39
CA HIS A 308 16.34 1.67 0.43
C HIS A 308 15.21 1.20 1.36
N SER A 309 14.87 -0.09 1.33
CA SER A 309 13.84 -0.67 2.20
C SER A 309 14.42 -1.26 3.48
N PHE A 310 13.70 -1.11 4.59
CA PHE A 310 13.90 -1.88 5.81
C PHE A 310 13.33 -3.30 5.65
N VAL A 311 13.62 -4.15 6.63
CA VAL A 311 13.17 -5.55 6.73
C VAL A 311 11.64 -5.71 6.69
N ILE A 312 10.89 -4.68 7.11
CA ILE A 312 9.42 -4.61 7.04
C ILE A 312 8.88 -4.35 5.63
N GLY A 313 9.74 -4.03 4.66
CA GLY A 313 9.38 -3.65 3.29
C GLY A 313 9.14 -2.13 3.08
N GLY A 314 8.94 -1.38 4.17
CA GLY A 314 8.90 0.10 4.15
C GLY A 314 10.27 0.73 3.98
N ASN A 315 10.33 2.06 3.84
CA ASN A 315 11.56 2.80 3.52
C ASN A 315 11.53 4.21 4.13
N THR A 316 12.66 4.92 4.00
CA THR A 316 12.93 6.30 4.47
C THR A 316 13.14 6.50 5.96
N PHE A 317 13.96 7.49 6.27
CA PHE A 317 14.07 8.09 7.59
C PHE A 317 13.51 9.51 7.53
N LYS A 318 12.59 9.85 8.43
CA LYS A 318 11.98 11.18 8.50
C LYS A 318 11.40 11.64 7.15
N GLU A 319 10.80 10.70 6.41
CA GLU A 319 10.19 10.94 5.09
C GLU A 319 11.20 11.02 3.91
N TRP A 320 12.52 10.92 4.15
CA TRP A 320 13.57 11.05 3.12
C TRP A 320 14.29 9.74 2.82
N PHE A 321 14.59 9.50 1.55
CA PHE A 321 15.52 8.44 1.14
C PHE A 321 16.92 8.78 1.64
N ASP A 322 17.60 7.78 2.20
CA ASP A 322 19.00 7.88 2.59
C ASP A 322 19.91 7.46 1.41
N LYS A 323 21.20 7.33 1.66
CA LYS A 323 22.13 6.65 0.76
C LYS A 323 21.76 5.15 0.65
N PRO A 324 21.99 4.53 -0.51
CA PRO A 324 21.72 3.11 -0.70
C PRO A 324 22.46 2.25 0.33
N GLY A 325 21.77 1.26 0.87
CA GLY A 325 22.30 0.28 1.83
C GLY A 325 22.20 0.69 3.30
N VAL A 326 21.84 1.94 3.62
CA VAL A 326 21.62 2.36 5.02
C VAL A 326 20.31 1.77 5.52
N GLU A 327 20.37 0.96 6.58
CA GLU A 327 19.21 0.28 7.16
C GLU A 327 19.17 0.41 8.68
N THR A 328 20.27 0.11 9.38
CA THR A 328 20.34 0.14 10.85
C THR A 328 21.38 1.10 11.41
N GLY A 329 22.29 1.59 10.56
CA GLY A 329 23.36 2.52 10.91
C GLY A 329 22.96 3.99 10.92
N HIS A 330 23.95 4.86 10.78
CA HIS A 330 23.81 6.32 10.86
C HIS A 330 22.97 6.86 9.69
N SER A 331 21.75 7.29 9.99
CA SER A 331 20.82 7.80 8.99
C SER A 331 20.96 9.30 8.70
N ILE A 332 20.28 9.76 7.66
CA ILE A 332 20.10 11.15 7.26
C ILE A 332 19.37 11.99 8.34
N ASP A 333 18.69 11.37 9.30
CA ASP A 333 18.08 12.06 10.45
C ASP A 333 19.10 12.29 11.57
N ASP A 334 19.98 13.27 11.36
CA ASP A 334 21.01 13.72 12.31
C ASP A 334 22.01 12.61 12.71
N GLY A 335 22.25 11.61 11.85
CA GLY A 335 23.15 10.48 12.14
C GLY A 335 22.58 9.48 13.16
N LYS A 336 21.29 9.56 13.50
CA LYS A 336 20.64 8.64 14.44
C LYS A 336 20.47 7.26 13.80
N ASN A 337 20.58 6.22 14.61
CA ASN A 337 20.35 4.83 14.19
C ASN A 337 18.91 4.46 14.54
N LEU A 338 18.13 4.01 13.53
CA LEU A 338 16.73 3.58 13.68
C LEU A 338 15.86 4.51 14.57
N PRO A 339 15.85 5.84 14.33
CA PRO A 339 15.09 6.80 15.14
C PRO A 339 13.57 6.54 15.09
N ALA A 340 12.82 7.21 15.98
CA ALA A 340 11.35 7.18 16.02
C ALA A 340 10.67 7.56 14.67
N THR A 341 11.39 8.29 13.81
CA THR A 341 11.00 8.76 12.47
C THR A 341 11.24 7.72 11.35
N THR A 342 11.53 6.46 11.70
CA THR A 342 11.79 5.40 10.73
C THR A 342 10.50 4.93 10.06
N ALA A 343 10.56 4.72 8.74
CA ALA A 343 9.53 4.10 7.91
C ALA A 343 8.16 4.80 7.94
N GLU A 344 7.92 5.73 7.00
CA GLU A 344 6.59 6.30 6.74
C GLU A 344 5.67 5.27 6.03
N SER A 345 4.41 5.16 6.48
CA SER A 345 3.46 4.19 5.92
C SER A 345 2.92 4.54 4.53
N CYS A 346 2.80 5.83 4.17
CA CYS A 346 2.39 6.26 2.81
C CYS A 346 3.29 5.68 1.72
N ASN A 347 4.60 5.66 1.98
CA ASN A 347 5.61 5.16 1.05
C ASN A 347 5.33 3.71 0.69
N THR A 348 4.97 2.92 1.69
CA THR A 348 4.70 1.49 1.50
C THR A 348 3.40 1.29 0.75
N ARG A 349 2.36 2.07 1.04
CA ARG A 349 1.11 2.04 0.27
C ARG A 349 1.39 2.30 -1.21
N ASN A 350 2.12 3.37 -1.55
CA ASN A 350 2.46 3.68 -2.95
C ASN A 350 3.41 2.64 -3.58
N MET A 351 4.32 2.04 -2.82
CA MET A 351 5.14 0.94 -3.31
C MET A 351 4.32 -0.30 -3.65
N LEU A 352 3.27 -0.61 -2.88
CA LEU A 352 2.35 -1.70 -3.19
C LEU A 352 1.52 -1.39 -4.46
N ASP A 353 1.08 -0.14 -4.65
CA ASP A 353 0.42 0.29 -5.89
C ASP A 353 1.35 0.12 -7.09
N LEU A 354 2.60 0.58 -7.00
CA LEU A 354 3.62 0.40 -8.04
C LEU A 354 3.87 -1.09 -8.32
N THR A 355 4.02 -1.90 -7.27
CA THR A 355 4.22 -3.35 -7.38
C THR A 355 3.07 -4.02 -8.14
N SER A 356 1.84 -3.58 -7.89
CA SER A 356 0.64 -4.07 -8.60
C SER A 356 0.74 -3.79 -10.10
N ARG A 357 1.10 -2.56 -10.48
CA ARG A 357 1.25 -2.15 -11.90
C ARG A 357 2.36 -2.90 -12.61
N LEU A 358 3.47 -3.15 -11.92
CA LEU A 358 4.57 -3.95 -12.48
C LEU A 358 4.16 -5.42 -12.65
N PHE A 359 3.36 -5.97 -11.73
CA PHE A 359 2.80 -7.31 -11.85
C PHE A 359 1.84 -7.44 -13.04
N GLU A 360 0.93 -6.48 -13.25
CA GLU A 360 0.00 -6.44 -14.40
C GLU A 360 0.74 -6.54 -15.75
N ARG A 361 1.95 -5.99 -15.82
CA ARG A 361 2.77 -6.07 -17.02
C ARG A 361 3.60 -7.35 -17.10
N LYS A 362 4.22 -7.73 -15.98
CA LYS A 362 5.15 -8.87 -15.91
C LYS A 362 4.88 -9.64 -14.61
N PRO A 363 3.97 -10.63 -14.63
CA PRO A 363 3.71 -11.47 -13.47
C PRO A 363 4.99 -12.15 -13.00
N SER A 364 5.41 -11.85 -11.77
CA SER A 364 6.61 -12.39 -11.15
C SER A 364 6.35 -12.65 -9.68
N ALA A 365 6.84 -13.77 -9.17
CA ALA A 365 6.71 -14.12 -7.77
C ALA A 365 7.49 -13.15 -6.87
N GLU A 366 8.53 -12.50 -7.39
CA GLU A 366 9.32 -11.48 -6.69
C GLU A 366 8.47 -10.28 -6.29
N TYR A 367 7.60 -9.79 -7.19
CA TYR A 367 6.66 -8.72 -6.88
C TYR A 367 5.66 -9.16 -5.79
N ALA A 368 5.14 -10.38 -5.89
CA ALA A 368 4.21 -10.93 -4.91
C ALA A 368 4.88 -11.21 -3.54
N ASP A 369 6.17 -11.59 -3.51
CA ASP A 369 6.97 -11.76 -2.30
C ASP A 369 7.19 -10.42 -1.59
N TYR A 370 7.53 -9.37 -2.33
CA TYR A 370 7.62 -8.02 -1.77
C TYR A 370 6.26 -7.54 -1.26
N TYR A 371 5.20 -7.76 -2.04
CA TYR A 371 3.84 -7.38 -1.64
C TYR A 371 3.44 -8.04 -0.32
N GLU A 372 3.65 -9.35 -0.19
CA GLU A 372 3.41 -10.11 1.05
C GLU A 372 4.22 -9.53 2.21
N ARG A 373 5.52 -9.28 2.02
CA ARG A 373 6.38 -8.71 3.07
C ARG A 373 5.86 -7.36 3.57
N ALA A 374 5.66 -6.40 2.66
CA ALA A 374 5.25 -5.04 3.01
C ALA A 374 3.82 -4.98 3.58
N LEU A 375 2.91 -5.82 3.07
CA LEU A 375 1.53 -5.87 3.54
C LEU A 375 1.44 -6.41 4.97
N TYR A 376 2.01 -7.58 5.24
CA TYR A 376 1.95 -8.22 6.57
C TYR A 376 2.75 -7.44 7.62
N ASN A 377 3.94 -6.98 7.25
CA ASN A 377 4.92 -6.50 8.23
C ASN A 377 4.94 -4.98 8.40
N HIS A 378 4.36 -4.22 7.47
CA HIS A 378 4.25 -2.77 7.63
C HIS A 378 2.79 -2.32 7.66
N LEU A 379 2.05 -2.45 6.56
CA LEU A 379 0.70 -1.84 6.49
C LEU A 379 -0.28 -2.43 7.49
N LEU A 380 -0.35 -3.76 7.63
CA LEU A 380 -1.21 -4.38 8.62
C LEU A 380 -0.86 -3.95 10.05
N ALA A 381 0.43 -3.75 10.31
CA ALA A 381 0.94 -3.35 11.62
C ALA A 381 0.70 -1.87 11.95
N THR A 382 0.42 -1.03 10.95
CA THR A 382 0.14 0.40 11.15
C THR A 382 -1.27 0.69 11.65
N VAL A 383 -2.15 -0.31 11.70
CA VAL A 383 -3.55 -0.19 12.16
C VAL A 383 -3.68 -0.73 13.59
N ALA A 384 -4.21 0.05 14.53
CA ALA A 384 -4.49 -0.40 15.89
C ALA A 384 -5.65 -1.42 15.96
N PRO A 385 -5.50 -2.60 16.60
CA PRO A 385 -6.50 -3.69 16.59
C PRO A 385 -7.77 -3.41 17.37
N ASP A 386 -7.70 -2.45 18.28
CA ASP A 386 -8.76 -2.08 19.19
C ASP A 386 -9.55 -0.86 18.71
N THR A 387 -8.87 0.14 18.14
CA THR A 387 -9.47 1.42 17.75
C THR A 387 -9.57 1.64 16.24
N GLY A 388 -8.75 0.96 15.44
CA GLY A 388 -8.58 1.23 14.02
C GLY A 388 -7.80 2.53 13.73
N ALA A 389 -7.16 3.13 14.72
CA ALA A 389 -6.31 4.30 14.50
C ALA A 389 -5.04 3.94 13.71
N MET A 390 -4.54 4.89 12.92
CA MET A 390 -3.38 4.74 12.05
C MET A 390 -2.11 5.30 12.69
N THR A 391 -0.96 4.86 12.19
CA THR A 391 0.36 5.39 12.58
C THR A 391 1.02 6.11 11.40
N TYR A 392 1.91 7.06 11.70
CA TYR A 392 2.70 7.75 10.67
C TYR A 392 3.99 6.98 10.38
N PHE A 393 4.86 6.89 11.40
CA PHE A 393 6.12 6.18 11.38
C PHE A 393 5.99 4.81 12.08
N THR A 394 6.76 3.83 11.60
CA THR A 394 6.90 2.52 12.23
C THR A 394 8.34 2.35 12.72
N PRO A 395 8.68 2.81 13.94
CA PRO A 395 10.04 2.68 14.43
C PRO A 395 10.39 1.21 14.70
N LEU A 396 11.66 0.86 14.57
CA LEU A 396 12.08 -0.55 14.46
C LEU A 396 13.00 -1.03 15.60
N HIS A 397 13.35 -0.15 16.54
CA HIS A 397 14.32 -0.45 17.60
C HIS A 397 14.07 0.34 18.90
N GLY A 398 13.57 -0.32 19.95
CA GLY A 398 13.46 0.24 21.32
C GLY A 398 12.41 1.35 21.50
N HIS A 399 11.68 1.70 20.45
CA HIS A 399 10.63 2.71 20.45
C HIS A 399 9.23 2.05 20.47
N PHE A 400 8.20 2.88 20.39
CA PHE A 400 6.79 2.51 20.26
C PHE A 400 6.16 3.30 19.12
N ARG A 401 4.99 2.88 18.64
CA ARG A 401 4.23 3.57 17.59
C ARG A 401 3.31 4.63 18.19
N THR A 402 3.23 5.80 17.55
CA THR A 402 2.21 6.82 17.84
C THR A 402 1.02 6.65 16.90
N TYR A 403 -0.18 6.52 17.45
CA TYR A 403 -1.45 6.53 16.73
C TYR A 403 -1.99 7.94 16.61
N LEU A 404 -2.52 8.28 15.44
CA LEU A 404 -2.75 9.66 15.04
C LEU A 404 -4.11 10.20 15.46
N ASP A 405 -4.12 11.38 16.07
CA ASP A 405 -5.29 12.15 16.48
C ASP A 405 -5.76 13.19 15.43
N GLY A 406 -5.09 13.26 14.29
CA GLY A 406 -5.28 14.27 13.26
C GLY A 406 -5.52 13.71 11.86
N THR A 407 -5.45 14.58 10.85
CA THR A 407 -5.72 14.26 9.44
C THR A 407 -4.46 14.36 8.58
N HIS A 408 -3.41 13.65 8.98
CA HIS A 408 -2.13 13.61 8.26
C HIS A 408 -2.21 12.77 6.99
N CYS A 409 -1.20 12.83 6.11
CA CYS A 409 -1.16 12.01 4.88
C CYS A 409 -1.31 10.50 5.17
N CYS A 410 -0.63 10.00 6.22
CA CYS A 410 -0.71 8.60 6.64
C CYS A 410 -2.08 8.18 7.17
N VAL A 411 -2.91 9.12 7.66
CA VAL A 411 -4.32 8.83 7.97
C VAL A 411 -5.10 8.66 6.68
N GLY A 412 -4.87 9.53 5.70
CA GLY A 412 -5.46 9.43 4.36
C GLY A 412 -5.18 8.09 3.67
N SER A 413 -3.90 7.72 3.51
CA SER A 413 -3.55 6.41 2.96
C SER A 413 -3.94 5.25 3.88
N GLY A 414 -3.87 5.45 5.19
CA GLY A 414 -4.18 4.43 6.18
C GLY A 414 -5.64 3.97 6.12
N ILE A 415 -6.60 4.88 5.97
CA ILE A 415 -8.02 4.52 5.82
C ILE A 415 -8.32 3.78 4.50
N GLU A 416 -7.48 3.95 3.49
CA GLU A 416 -7.60 3.22 2.21
C GLU A 416 -7.13 1.77 2.33
N ASN A 417 -6.25 1.44 3.28
CA ASN A 417 -5.63 0.11 3.34
C ASN A 417 -6.64 -1.03 3.63
N PRO A 418 -7.51 -0.97 4.68
CA PRO A 418 -8.37 -2.11 5.00
C PRO A 418 -9.41 -2.49 3.93
N PRO A 419 -10.05 -1.54 3.23
CA PRO A 419 -10.86 -1.85 2.05
C PRO A 419 -10.11 -2.53 0.89
N ARG A 420 -8.77 -2.52 0.92
CA ARG A 420 -7.88 -2.98 -0.16
C ARG A 420 -7.15 -4.28 0.15
N TYR A 421 -7.29 -4.86 1.33
CA TYR A 421 -6.59 -6.12 1.69
C TYR A 421 -6.99 -7.33 0.84
N ASN A 422 -8.05 -7.24 0.06
CA ASN A 422 -8.48 -8.20 -0.95
C ASN A 422 -7.85 -7.97 -2.35
N GLU A 423 -7.22 -6.82 -2.57
CA GLU A 423 -6.45 -6.53 -3.78
C GLU A 423 -5.15 -7.34 -3.80
N ASN A 424 -4.59 -7.57 -4.99
CA ASN A 424 -3.37 -8.35 -5.22
C ASN A 424 -3.39 -9.82 -4.76
N ILE A 425 -4.48 -10.31 -4.16
CA ILE A 425 -4.64 -11.75 -3.89
C ILE A 425 -4.67 -12.53 -5.20
N TYR A 426 -5.41 -12.03 -6.18
CA TYR A 426 -5.58 -12.66 -7.49
C TYR A 426 -5.33 -11.71 -8.65
N PHE A 427 -4.68 -12.22 -9.69
CA PHE A 427 -4.60 -11.59 -11.01
C PHE A 427 -5.10 -12.56 -12.06
N GLN A 428 -5.64 -12.05 -13.17
CA GLN A 428 -6.17 -12.88 -14.25
C GLN A 428 -5.67 -12.41 -15.62
N GLN A 429 -5.56 -13.35 -16.55
CA GLN A 429 -5.35 -13.11 -17.97
C GLN A 429 -6.08 -14.23 -18.74
N ASP A 430 -7.12 -13.88 -19.48
CA ASP A 430 -7.93 -14.84 -20.24
C ASP A 430 -8.44 -16.03 -19.39
N ASN A 431 -7.87 -17.22 -19.58
CA ASN A 431 -8.21 -18.46 -18.86
C ASN A 431 -7.18 -18.81 -17.76
N ALA A 432 -6.32 -17.86 -17.40
CA ALA A 432 -5.29 -18.01 -16.37
C ALA A 432 -5.58 -17.14 -15.14
N LEU A 433 -5.32 -17.69 -13.96
CA LEU A 433 -5.42 -17.00 -12.67
C LEU A 433 -4.12 -17.17 -11.89
N TRP A 434 -3.53 -16.08 -11.40
CA TRP A 434 -2.43 -16.09 -10.44
C TRP A 434 -3.00 -15.95 -9.04
N VAL A 435 -2.65 -16.89 -8.17
CA VAL A 435 -2.92 -16.84 -6.72
C VAL A 435 -1.63 -16.40 -6.04
N ASN A 436 -1.60 -15.13 -5.64
CA ASN A 436 -0.41 -14.48 -5.10
C ASN A 436 -0.39 -14.52 -3.58
N LEU A 437 -1.48 -14.14 -2.92
CA LEU A 437 -1.55 -14.08 -1.46
C LEU A 437 -2.45 -15.18 -0.94
N TYR A 438 -2.03 -15.83 0.15
CA TYR A 438 -2.76 -16.92 0.78
C TYR A 438 -3.59 -16.39 1.96
N ILE A 439 -4.46 -15.41 1.68
CA ILE A 439 -5.39 -14.80 2.63
C ILE A 439 -6.78 -15.40 2.39
N PRO A 440 -7.50 -15.88 3.44
CA PRO A 440 -8.86 -16.41 3.33
C PRO A 440 -9.78 -15.47 2.54
N SER A 441 -10.29 -15.95 1.41
CA SER A 441 -11.04 -15.13 0.46
C SER A 441 -11.87 -15.97 -0.52
N GLU A 442 -12.86 -15.34 -1.13
CA GLU A 442 -13.61 -15.90 -2.27
C GLU A 442 -13.52 -14.94 -3.46
N VAL A 443 -13.20 -15.47 -4.63
CA VAL A 443 -13.07 -14.71 -5.88
C VAL A 443 -14.12 -15.14 -6.90
N ASP A 444 -14.87 -14.15 -7.39
CA ASP A 444 -15.77 -14.28 -8.53
C ASP A 444 -14.98 -14.03 -9.82
N TRP A 445 -14.58 -15.10 -10.50
CA TRP A 445 -13.84 -15.07 -11.78
C TRP A 445 -14.80 -15.18 -12.97
N ARG A 446 -15.56 -14.10 -13.19
CA ARG A 446 -16.61 -13.93 -14.20
C ARG A 446 -16.17 -14.30 -15.62
N GLU A 447 -14.96 -13.92 -16.03
CA GLU A 447 -14.40 -14.15 -17.37
C GLU A 447 -14.20 -15.65 -17.66
N ALA A 448 -13.90 -16.43 -16.61
CA ALA A 448 -13.87 -17.88 -16.67
C ALA A 448 -15.20 -18.53 -16.30
N GLN A 449 -16.20 -17.77 -15.83
CA GLN A 449 -17.44 -18.28 -15.24
C GLN A 449 -17.21 -19.20 -14.02
N ALA A 450 -16.12 -18.98 -13.28
CA ALA A 450 -15.71 -19.77 -12.12
C ALA A 450 -15.80 -18.97 -10.81
N VAL A 451 -15.96 -19.68 -9.70
CA VAL A 451 -15.88 -19.12 -8.34
C VAL A 451 -14.91 -19.98 -7.55
N ILE A 452 -13.91 -19.34 -6.96
CA ILE A 452 -12.86 -20.02 -6.19
C ILE A 452 -12.86 -19.49 -4.76
N ARG A 453 -12.80 -20.40 -3.80
CA ARG A 453 -12.68 -20.10 -2.38
C ARG A 453 -11.34 -20.57 -1.85
N GLN A 454 -10.64 -19.69 -1.14
CA GLN A 454 -9.39 -19.95 -0.45
C GLN A 454 -9.59 -19.89 1.07
N GLU A 455 -9.13 -20.92 1.77
CA GLU A 455 -9.18 -21.05 3.23
C GLU A 455 -7.85 -21.57 3.80
N GLY A 456 -7.65 -21.44 5.11
CA GLY A 456 -6.44 -21.86 5.83
C GLY A 456 -5.50 -20.69 6.16
N ASP A 457 -4.58 -20.93 7.10
CA ASP A 457 -3.59 -19.94 7.54
C ASP A 457 -2.15 -20.45 7.35
N ILE A 458 -1.55 -20.09 6.21
CA ILE A 458 -0.17 -20.47 5.88
C ILE A 458 0.84 -19.89 6.86
N THR A 459 0.51 -18.80 7.57
CA THR A 459 1.40 -18.22 8.58
C THR A 459 1.47 -19.10 9.83
N ARG A 460 0.50 -20.00 10.02
CA ARG A 460 0.46 -21.02 11.09
C ARG A 460 0.94 -22.39 10.65
N GLY A 461 1.39 -22.53 9.40
CA GLY A 461 1.73 -23.81 8.80
C GLY A 461 0.53 -24.65 8.37
N GLU A 462 -0.68 -24.08 8.39
CA GLU A 462 -1.85 -24.74 7.81
C GLU A 462 -1.78 -24.68 6.28
N PRO A 463 -2.25 -25.72 5.56
CA PRO A 463 -2.31 -25.67 4.10
C PRO A 463 -3.29 -24.61 3.62
N ALA A 464 -2.93 -23.84 2.58
CA ALA A 464 -3.91 -23.08 1.82
C ALA A 464 -4.77 -24.04 1.00
N ARG A 465 -6.09 -24.02 1.20
CA ARG A 465 -7.06 -24.85 0.49
C ARG A 465 -7.85 -24.00 -0.49
N ILE A 466 -7.71 -24.31 -1.77
CA ILE A 466 -8.29 -23.57 -2.88
C ILE A 466 -9.34 -24.48 -3.52
N THR A 467 -10.61 -24.17 -3.26
CA THR A 467 -11.77 -24.94 -3.68
C THR A 467 -12.44 -24.27 -4.87
N PHE A 468 -12.67 -25.02 -5.94
CA PHE A 468 -13.51 -24.57 -7.06
C PHE A 468 -14.98 -24.73 -6.67
N VAL A 469 -15.58 -23.67 -6.11
CA VAL A 469 -17.00 -23.66 -5.73
C VAL A 469 -17.88 -23.79 -6.96
N LYS A 470 -17.49 -23.07 -8.02
CA LYS A 470 -18.08 -23.19 -9.37
C LYS A 470 -16.94 -23.33 -10.37
N ALA A 471 -17.00 -24.35 -11.22
CA ALA A 471 -16.03 -24.55 -12.28
C ALA A 471 -16.53 -24.07 -13.65
N ALA A 472 -15.59 -23.76 -14.53
CA ALA A 472 -15.85 -23.43 -15.93
C ALA A 472 -16.07 -24.68 -16.79
N GLU A 473 -16.73 -24.52 -17.93
CA GLU A 473 -16.87 -25.58 -18.95
C GLU A 473 -15.64 -25.68 -19.89
N LYS A 474 -14.53 -25.04 -19.53
CA LYS A 474 -13.28 -24.99 -20.30
C LYS A 474 -12.09 -25.24 -19.38
N ALA A 475 -10.95 -25.61 -19.99
CA ALA A 475 -9.70 -25.74 -19.25
C ALA A 475 -9.26 -24.37 -18.72
N LEU A 476 -8.89 -24.32 -17.43
CA LEU A 476 -8.33 -23.13 -16.79
C LEU A 476 -6.94 -23.46 -16.26
N THR A 477 -6.05 -22.48 -16.34
CA THR A 477 -4.73 -22.52 -15.71
C THR A 477 -4.78 -21.74 -14.41
N VAL A 478 -4.30 -22.34 -13.32
CA VAL A 478 -4.08 -21.60 -12.06
C VAL A 478 -2.61 -21.67 -11.69
N HIS A 479 -2.00 -20.49 -11.53
CA HIS A 479 -0.62 -20.28 -11.11
C HIS A 479 -0.60 -20.04 -9.61
N PHE A 480 -0.04 -20.97 -8.84
CA PHE A 480 0.10 -20.84 -7.39
C PHE A 480 1.51 -20.40 -7.04
N ARG A 481 1.65 -19.28 -6.33
CA ARG A 481 2.97 -18.78 -5.90
C ARG A 481 3.63 -19.74 -4.93
N ILE A 482 4.89 -20.07 -5.18
CA ILE A 482 5.77 -20.70 -4.20
C ILE A 482 6.64 -19.59 -3.59
N PRO A 483 6.40 -19.15 -2.35
CA PRO A 483 7.08 -17.98 -1.77
C PRO A 483 8.58 -18.18 -1.57
N HIS A 484 9.36 -17.10 -1.52
CA HIS A 484 10.81 -17.22 -1.27
C HIS A 484 11.17 -17.88 0.08
N TRP A 485 10.27 -17.83 1.08
CA TRP A 485 10.60 -18.11 2.49
C TRP A 485 10.41 -19.57 2.88
N ILE A 486 9.93 -20.42 1.97
CA ILE A 486 9.65 -21.82 2.28
C ILE A 486 10.93 -22.52 2.79
N ALA A 487 10.81 -23.20 3.91
CA ALA A 487 11.94 -23.88 4.57
C ALA A 487 12.19 -25.29 4.03
N LYS A 488 11.18 -25.87 3.37
CA LYS A 488 11.20 -27.19 2.74
C LYS A 488 10.37 -27.13 1.45
N PRO A 489 10.54 -28.08 0.53
CA PRO A 489 9.77 -28.12 -0.71
C PRO A 489 8.26 -28.02 -0.48
N ALA A 490 7.59 -27.19 -1.26
CA ALA A 490 6.14 -27.10 -1.25
C ALA A 490 5.49 -28.40 -1.72
N ILE A 491 4.34 -28.73 -1.13
CA ILE A 491 3.54 -29.90 -1.52
C ILE A 491 2.22 -29.38 -2.08
N VAL A 492 1.92 -29.76 -3.33
CA VAL A 492 0.67 -29.42 -4.01
C VAL A 492 -0.11 -30.70 -4.27
N THR A 493 -1.32 -30.75 -3.73
CA THR A 493 -2.25 -31.87 -3.96
C THR A 493 -3.49 -31.38 -4.66
N VAL A 494 -4.05 -32.22 -5.53
CA VAL A 494 -5.36 -32.02 -6.14
C VAL A 494 -6.23 -33.19 -5.70
N ASN A 495 -7.34 -32.91 -5.02
CA ASN A 495 -8.25 -33.93 -4.48
C ASN A 495 -7.53 -35.01 -3.65
N GLY A 496 -6.49 -34.61 -2.90
CA GLY A 496 -5.70 -35.49 -2.04
C GLY A 496 -4.55 -36.22 -2.75
N GLU A 497 -4.48 -36.18 -4.07
CA GLU A 497 -3.39 -36.77 -4.84
C GLU A 497 -2.27 -35.76 -5.07
N VAL A 498 -1.03 -36.14 -4.73
CA VAL A 498 0.16 -35.33 -5.00
C VAL A 498 0.33 -35.24 -6.51
N THR A 499 0.03 -34.07 -7.07
CA THR A 499 0.06 -33.83 -8.52
C THR A 499 1.41 -33.28 -8.96
N GLU A 500 2.05 -32.47 -8.11
CA GLU A 500 3.36 -31.89 -8.38
C GLU A 500 4.18 -31.79 -7.09
N ARG A 501 5.48 -32.05 -7.18
CA ARG A 501 6.43 -31.84 -6.08
C ARG A 501 7.41 -30.74 -6.49
N ALA A 502 7.54 -29.74 -5.62
CA ALA A 502 8.56 -28.69 -5.64
C ALA A 502 8.51 -27.72 -6.83
N GLY A 503 7.88 -26.56 -6.64
CA GLY A 503 8.37 -25.33 -7.29
C GLY A 503 9.59 -24.79 -6.53
N ALA A 504 10.50 -24.10 -7.22
CA ALA A 504 11.59 -23.39 -6.55
C ALA A 504 11.03 -22.21 -5.74
N PRO A 505 11.70 -21.77 -4.66
CA PRO A 505 11.31 -20.54 -3.97
C PRO A 505 11.23 -19.35 -4.95
N SER A 506 10.25 -18.48 -4.74
CA SER A 506 9.96 -17.33 -5.61
C SER A 506 9.65 -17.74 -7.06
N THR A 507 8.74 -18.71 -7.24
CA THR A 507 8.23 -19.13 -8.57
C THR A 507 6.72 -19.37 -8.55
N TYR A 508 6.16 -19.81 -9.68
CA TYR A 508 4.79 -20.30 -9.76
C TYR A 508 4.73 -21.75 -10.19
N VAL A 509 3.90 -22.54 -9.51
CA VAL A 509 3.45 -23.86 -9.96
C VAL A 509 2.15 -23.68 -10.75
N SER A 510 2.09 -24.21 -11.97
CA SER A 510 0.98 -23.96 -12.89
C SER A 510 0.18 -25.23 -13.16
N LEU A 511 -1.10 -25.23 -12.81
CA LEU A 511 -1.99 -26.36 -13.04
C LEU A 511 -3.05 -26.00 -14.08
N THR A 512 -2.99 -26.65 -15.25
CA THR A 512 -4.01 -26.52 -16.31
C THR A 512 -4.92 -27.74 -16.31
N ARG A 513 -6.22 -27.55 -16.02
CA ARG A 513 -7.18 -28.64 -15.90
C ARG A 513 -8.58 -28.22 -16.34
N ASN A 514 -9.41 -29.21 -16.70
CA ASN A 514 -10.87 -29.07 -16.71
C ASN A 514 -11.36 -29.27 -15.27
N TRP A 515 -11.35 -28.19 -14.50
CA TRP A 515 -11.78 -28.20 -13.11
C TRP A 515 -13.26 -28.57 -12.98
N ARG A 516 -13.62 -29.21 -11.87
CA ARG A 516 -15.00 -29.53 -11.49
C ARG A 516 -15.37 -28.80 -10.23
N SER A 517 -16.66 -28.48 -10.08
CA SER A 517 -17.16 -27.95 -8.82
C SER A 517 -16.88 -28.95 -7.71
N GLY A 518 -16.27 -28.48 -6.62
CA GLY A 518 -15.81 -29.30 -5.50
C GLY A 518 -14.36 -29.79 -5.62
N ASP A 519 -13.66 -29.57 -6.74
CA ASP A 519 -12.22 -29.83 -6.80
C ASP A 519 -11.48 -28.94 -5.78
N VAL A 520 -10.51 -29.54 -5.10
CA VAL A 520 -9.69 -28.87 -4.08
C VAL A 520 -8.22 -29.00 -4.43
N VAL A 521 -7.54 -27.87 -4.52
CA VAL A 521 -6.08 -27.79 -4.46
C VAL A 521 -5.67 -27.48 -3.03
N ALA A 522 -4.79 -28.28 -2.43
CA ALA A 522 -4.18 -27.93 -1.15
C ALA A 522 -2.68 -27.69 -1.33
N LEU A 523 -2.23 -26.51 -0.91
CA LEU A 523 -0.83 -26.10 -0.88
C LEU A 523 -0.30 -26.12 0.55
N THR A 524 0.64 -27.02 0.83
CA THR A 524 1.43 -26.97 2.06
C THR A 524 2.72 -26.23 1.79
N LEU A 525 2.90 -25.09 2.48
CA LEU A 525 4.06 -24.21 2.37
C LEU A 525 4.82 -24.23 3.71
N PRO A 526 5.87 -25.06 3.85
CA PRO A 526 6.54 -25.24 5.14
C PRO A 526 7.25 -23.96 5.60
N ALA A 527 6.73 -23.31 6.64
CA ALA A 527 7.35 -22.17 7.31
C ALA A 527 8.33 -22.63 8.41
N ALA A 528 9.35 -21.81 8.68
CA ALA A 528 10.27 -22.01 9.80
C ALA A 528 10.73 -20.66 10.36
N LEU A 529 11.31 -20.69 11.56
CA LEU A 529 12.07 -19.56 12.08
C LEU A 529 13.30 -19.31 11.21
N ARG A 530 13.53 -18.05 10.83
CA ARG A 530 14.69 -17.63 10.03
C ARG A 530 15.21 -16.28 10.49
N LEU A 531 16.48 -16.03 10.25
CA LEU A 531 17.14 -14.74 10.49
C LEU A 531 17.37 -14.02 9.17
N GLU A 532 17.20 -12.70 9.17
CA GLU A 532 17.56 -11.81 8.07
C GLU A 532 18.51 -10.75 8.60
N ARG A 533 19.66 -10.58 7.93
CA ARG A 533 20.68 -9.59 8.33
C ARG A 533 20.33 -8.23 7.76
N ALA A 534 20.59 -7.17 8.53
CA ALA A 534 20.57 -5.82 7.99
C ALA A 534 21.64 -5.66 6.89
N LYS A 535 21.38 -4.76 5.95
CA LYS A 535 22.27 -4.46 4.82
C LYS A 535 23.63 -3.91 5.26
N ASP A 536 23.65 -3.13 6.33
CA ASP A 536 24.81 -2.34 6.77
C ASP A 536 25.52 -2.86 8.03
N ASP A 537 24.90 -3.73 8.81
CA ASP A 537 25.51 -4.39 9.97
C ASP A 537 25.07 -5.86 10.08
N ALA A 538 25.99 -6.79 9.79
CA ALA A 538 25.70 -8.23 9.81
C ALA A 538 25.34 -8.79 11.19
N LEU A 539 25.68 -8.08 12.28
CA LEU A 539 25.28 -8.44 13.65
C LEU A 539 23.86 -7.97 13.97
N MET A 540 23.33 -6.96 13.27
CA MET A 540 21.93 -6.55 13.37
C MET A 540 21.07 -7.47 12.52
N GLN A 541 20.16 -8.20 13.17
CA GLN A 541 19.36 -9.23 12.53
C GLN A 541 17.90 -9.16 12.98
N SER A 542 17.00 -9.64 12.13
CA SER A 542 15.58 -9.74 12.38
C SER A 542 15.11 -11.18 12.33
N VAL A 543 14.13 -11.52 13.18
CA VAL A 543 13.58 -12.87 13.28
C VAL A 543 12.25 -12.93 12.55
N PHE A 544 12.10 -13.90 11.65
CA PHE A 544 10.83 -14.19 10.98
C PHE A 544 10.36 -15.60 11.29
N PHE A 545 9.05 -15.83 11.19
CA PHE A 545 8.46 -17.14 10.94
C PHE A 545 7.78 -17.13 9.56
N GLY A 546 8.38 -17.80 8.57
CA GLY A 546 7.93 -17.71 7.18
C GLY A 546 7.96 -16.25 6.66
N PRO A 547 6.81 -15.67 6.23
CA PRO A 547 6.74 -14.27 5.79
C PRO A 547 6.58 -13.27 6.94
N VAL A 548 6.24 -13.73 8.14
CA VAL A 548 5.83 -12.87 9.26
C VAL A 548 7.05 -12.45 10.09
N LEU A 549 7.30 -11.16 10.16
CA LEU A 549 8.32 -10.55 11.01
C LEU A 549 7.87 -10.60 12.47
N LEU A 550 8.76 -11.06 13.34
CA LEU A 550 8.54 -11.09 14.77
C LEU A 550 9.18 -9.87 15.45
N ALA A 551 8.44 -9.27 16.36
CA ALA A 551 8.89 -8.20 17.25
C ALA A 551 8.96 -8.72 18.68
N GLY A 552 10.03 -8.38 19.39
CA GLY A 552 10.17 -8.68 20.82
C GLY A 552 9.61 -7.54 21.68
N GLU A 553 8.81 -7.90 22.66
CA GLU A 553 8.16 -6.98 23.59
C GLU A 553 9.16 -6.40 24.60
N LEU A 554 9.20 -5.08 24.75
CA LEU A 554 10.09 -4.35 25.67
C LEU A 554 9.32 -3.59 26.75
N GLY A 555 8.01 -3.85 26.88
CA GLY A 555 7.16 -3.28 27.93
C GLY A 555 6.71 -1.84 27.65
N ARG A 556 6.17 -1.19 28.69
CA ARG A 556 5.53 0.14 28.62
C ARG A 556 6.22 1.19 29.49
N GLU A 557 7.42 0.90 29.96
CA GLU A 557 8.14 1.80 30.86
C GLU A 557 8.36 3.16 30.19
N ASN A 558 8.01 4.24 30.91
CA ASN A 558 8.10 5.62 30.45
C ASN A 558 7.43 5.85 29.08
N MET A 559 6.35 5.12 28.80
CA MET A 559 5.53 5.35 27.61
C MET A 559 4.39 6.33 27.97
N PRO A 560 4.26 7.47 27.26
CA PRO A 560 3.09 8.34 27.38
C PRO A 560 1.86 7.66 26.76
N ASP A 561 0.72 8.37 26.76
CA ASP A 561 -0.39 8.02 25.86
C ASP A 561 0.12 8.02 24.41
N ASP A 562 -0.08 6.91 23.72
CA ASP A 562 0.40 6.71 22.35
C ASP A 562 -0.60 7.19 21.29
N PHE A 563 -1.75 7.74 21.69
CA PHE A 563 -2.65 8.48 20.80
C PHE A 563 -2.35 9.99 20.84
N ALA A 564 -1.71 10.52 19.80
CA ALA A 564 -1.25 11.90 19.74
C ALA A 564 -0.94 12.37 18.32
N ASP A 565 -0.56 13.64 18.17
CA ASP A 565 0.00 14.15 16.92
C ASP A 565 1.28 13.39 16.53
N LYS A 566 1.56 13.28 15.21
CA LYS A 566 2.70 12.51 14.68
C LYS A 566 4.04 12.90 15.29
N ASP A 567 4.21 14.16 15.70
CA ASP A 567 5.48 14.70 16.16
C ASP A 567 5.64 14.65 17.69
N ALA A 568 4.57 14.33 18.44
CA ALA A 568 4.49 14.48 19.89
C ALA A 568 5.61 13.74 20.65
N HIS A 569 5.99 12.55 20.17
CA HIS A 569 6.87 11.62 20.89
C HIS A 569 8.21 11.35 20.20
N LEU A 570 8.51 12.05 19.10
CA LEU A 570 9.72 11.79 18.30
C LEU A 570 11.03 12.08 19.04
N GLY A 571 10.99 12.94 20.07
CA GLY A 571 12.13 13.26 20.92
C GLY A 571 12.39 12.28 22.06
N LEU A 572 11.48 11.32 22.31
CA LEU A 572 11.66 10.34 23.38
C LEU A 572 12.72 9.30 22.99
N PRO A 573 13.68 8.98 23.86
CA PRO A 573 14.71 8.00 23.55
C PRO A 573 14.13 6.58 23.43
N ALA A 574 14.81 5.76 22.64
CA ALA A 574 14.62 4.31 22.65
C ALA A 574 14.97 3.75 24.04
N VAL A 575 14.29 2.70 24.47
CA VAL A 575 14.77 1.89 25.61
C VAL A 575 15.91 1.00 25.16
N PRO A 576 16.81 0.58 26.06
CA PRO A 576 17.85 -0.38 25.74
C PRO A 576 17.27 -1.67 25.16
N VAL A 577 17.77 -2.08 23.99
CA VAL A 577 17.44 -3.37 23.39
C VAL A 577 18.55 -4.37 23.76
N PRO A 578 18.26 -5.42 24.54
CA PRO A 578 19.29 -6.38 24.94
C PRO A 578 19.79 -7.18 23.74
N GLU A 579 21.09 -7.53 23.76
CA GLU A 579 21.65 -8.47 22.79
C GLU A 579 21.11 -9.88 23.03
N ILE A 580 20.93 -10.64 21.94
CA ILE A 580 20.63 -12.06 21.97
C ILE A 580 21.96 -12.80 21.88
N VAL A 581 22.37 -13.39 23.00
CA VAL A 581 23.61 -14.19 23.09
C VAL A 581 23.21 -15.65 23.23
N GLY A 582 22.97 -16.30 22.10
CA GLY A 582 22.43 -17.65 22.02
C GLY A 582 23.50 -18.72 21.86
N PRO A 583 23.14 -20.00 22.08
CA PRO A 583 24.06 -21.12 21.89
C PRO A 583 24.47 -21.32 20.41
N SER A 584 23.68 -20.78 19.47
CA SER A 584 23.92 -20.86 18.04
C SER A 584 23.23 -19.71 17.29
N ALA A 585 23.50 -19.62 15.98
CA ALA A 585 22.77 -18.72 15.07
C ALA A 585 21.38 -19.26 14.65
N ASN A 586 20.96 -20.43 15.13
CA ASN A 586 19.64 -20.98 14.82
C ASN A 586 18.59 -20.45 15.82
N PRO A 587 17.60 -19.65 15.39
CA PRO A 587 16.60 -19.09 16.29
C PRO A 587 15.76 -20.14 17.02
N ALA A 588 15.61 -21.35 16.46
CA ALA A 588 14.89 -22.43 17.13
C ALA A 588 15.59 -22.94 18.42
N ASP A 589 16.88 -22.66 18.61
CA ASP A 589 17.64 -23.10 19.78
C ASP A 589 17.43 -22.18 21.00
N TRP A 590 16.87 -20.98 20.78
CA TRP A 590 16.63 -19.98 21.83
C TRP A 590 15.23 -19.36 21.78
N LEU A 591 14.37 -19.71 20.83
CA LEU A 591 12.94 -19.40 20.82
C LEU A 591 12.09 -20.67 21.00
N SER A 592 11.30 -20.71 22.07
CA SER A 592 10.33 -21.76 22.31
C SER A 592 8.91 -21.26 22.03
N PRO A 593 8.07 -21.97 21.26
CA PRO A 593 6.66 -21.63 21.11
C PRO A 593 5.94 -21.56 22.46
N MET A 594 5.06 -20.58 22.63
CA MET A 594 4.17 -20.48 23.79
C MET A 594 2.83 -21.16 23.45
N GLY A 595 2.50 -22.22 24.18
CA GLY A 595 1.24 -22.95 23.96
C GLY A 595 0.00 -22.06 24.13
N GLY A 596 -1.01 -22.27 23.29
CA GLY A 596 -2.29 -21.55 23.34
C GLY A 596 -2.33 -20.23 22.57
N GLU A 597 -1.19 -19.73 22.08
CA GLU A 597 -1.11 -18.49 21.30
C GLU A 597 -0.37 -18.72 19.98
N SER A 598 -0.97 -18.25 18.88
CA SER A 598 -0.37 -18.43 17.55
C SER A 598 0.80 -17.47 17.34
N LEU A 599 1.91 -18.01 16.81
CA LEU A 599 3.14 -17.27 16.49
C LEU A 599 3.75 -16.49 17.66
N THR A 600 3.49 -16.93 18.89
CA THR A 600 4.12 -16.38 20.09
C THR A 600 5.29 -17.27 20.52
N PHE A 601 6.45 -16.68 20.75
CA PHE A 601 7.66 -17.39 21.16
C PHE A 601 8.28 -16.71 22.38
N ARG A 602 8.87 -17.50 23.29
CA ARG A 602 9.63 -16.99 24.42
C ARG A 602 11.11 -17.26 24.23
N VAL A 603 11.92 -16.23 24.46
CA VAL A 603 13.36 -16.31 24.45
C VAL A 603 13.87 -17.05 25.69
N HIS A 604 14.80 -17.99 25.48
CA HIS A 604 15.48 -18.77 26.52
C HIS A 604 16.93 -19.03 26.10
N ASN A 605 17.83 -19.27 27.06
CA ASN A 605 19.26 -19.50 26.82
C ASN A 605 19.94 -18.43 25.92
N ALA A 606 19.50 -17.17 26.01
CA ALA A 606 19.93 -16.08 25.12
C ALA A 606 20.54 -14.89 25.89
N GLY A 607 21.17 -15.15 27.04
CA GLY A 607 21.81 -14.12 27.86
C GLY A 607 20.82 -13.02 28.33
N PRO A 608 21.13 -11.73 28.12
CA PRO A 608 20.29 -10.61 28.58
C PRO A 608 18.88 -10.56 27.98
N ALA A 609 18.64 -11.20 26.83
CA ALA A 609 17.33 -11.23 26.18
C ALA A 609 16.38 -12.32 26.75
N ASN A 610 16.85 -13.13 27.72
CA ASN A 610 16.04 -14.19 28.33
C ASN A 610 14.70 -13.68 28.85
N GLY A 611 13.62 -14.38 28.50
CA GLY A 611 12.26 -14.07 28.93
C GLY A 611 11.49 -13.13 28.00
N ILE A 612 12.15 -12.45 27.05
CA ILE A 612 11.45 -11.61 26.05
C ILE A 612 10.49 -12.48 25.25
N VAL A 613 9.30 -11.93 25.01
CA VAL A 613 8.26 -12.57 24.20
C VAL A 613 8.30 -11.96 22.80
N PHE A 614 8.39 -12.82 21.79
CA PHE A 614 8.33 -12.48 20.38
C PHE A 614 6.93 -12.79 19.85
N ARG A 615 6.35 -11.84 19.12
CA ARG A 615 5.05 -11.96 18.44
C ARG A 615 5.13 -11.37 17.04
N PRO A 616 4.17 -11.65 16.14
CA PRO A 616 4.09 -10.92 14.88
C PRO A 616 4.05 -9.41 15.11
N LEU A 617 4.80 -8.63 14.33
CA LEU A 617 4.85 -7.16 14.47
C LEU A 617 3.46 -6.52 14.37
N TYR A 618 2.57 -7.09 13.55
CA TYR A 618 1.18 -6.65 13.42
C TYR A 618 0.28 -6.95 14.63
N ALA A 619 0.80 -7.66 15.64
CA ALA A 619 0.11 -7.97 16.88
C ALA A 619 0.70 -7.22 18.10
N VAL A 620 1.85 -6.55 17.95
CA VAL A 620 2.53 -5.84 19.03
C VAL A 620 2.07 -4.37 19.07
N HIS A 621 1.05 -4.05 19.84
CA HIS A 621 0.51 -2.68 19.95
C HIS A 621 0.60 -2.14 21.39
N HIS A 622 0.61 -0.82 21.53
CA HIS A 622 0.62 -0.12 22.82
C HIS A 622 1.76 -0.52 23.74
N GLN A 623 2.96 -0.74 23.20
CA GLN A 623 4.16 -1.04 23.96
C GLN A 623 5.41 -0.73 23.14
N ARG A 624 6.55 -0.65 23.82
CA ARG A 624 7.86 -0.60 23.18
C ARG A 624 8.24 -1.97 22.63
N TYR A 625 8.96 -1.99 21.52
CA TYR A 625 9.39 -3.22 20.88
C TYR A 625 10.69 -3.03 20.08
N SER A 626 11.26 -4.14 19.63
CA SER A 626 12.32 -4.14 18.61
C SER A 626 12.10 -5.25 17.59
N VAL A 627 12.47 -4.99 16.33
CA VAL A 627 12.54 -6.02 15.28
C VAL A 627 13.97 -6.25 14.80
N TYR A 628 14.90 -5.33 15.07
CA TYR A 628 16.33 -5.53 14.87
C TYR A 628 17.03 -5.79 16.19
N TRP A 629 17.86 -6.83 16.20
CA TRP A 629 18.54 -7.34 17.38
C TRP A 629 20.01 -7.55 17.06
N ARG A 630 20.90 -7.18 17.98
CA ARG A 630 22.27 -7.70 17.93
C ARG A 630 22.24 -9.17 18.33
N ILE A 631 22.60 -10.07 17.41
CA ILE A 631 22.62 -11.51 17.67
C ILE A 631 24.07 -12.01 17.59
N ARG A 632 24.54 -12.68 18.65
CA ARG A 632 25.84 -13.35 18.71
C ARG A 632 25.62 -14.82 19.09
N GLY A 633 26.29 -15.72 18.39
CA GLY A 633 26.35 -17.14 18.77
C GLY A 633 27.60 -17.40 19.63
N ASP A 634 27.49 -18.25 20.65
CA ASP A 634 28.60 -18.66 21.52
C ASP A 634 29.67 -19.53 20.83
N SER A 635 29.55 -19.81 19.53
CA SER A 635 30.65 -20.34 18.75
C SER A 635 31.70 -19.24 18.57
N ALA A 636 32.70 -19.28 19.44
CA ALA A 636 33.99 -18.66 19.21
C ALA A 636 34.48 -18.97 17.79
N ASP A 637 34.37 -17.99 16.90
CA ASP A 637 35.36 -17.79 15.84
C ASP A 637 36.69 -17.49 16.55
N SER A 638 37.30 -18.54 17.08
CA SER A 638 38.73 -18.59 17.34
C SER A 638 39.43 -18.67 15.99
N GLY A 639 39.33 -17.57 15.25
CA GLY A 639 40.14 -17.31 14.07
C GLY A 639 41.59 -17.38 14.50
N THR A 640 42.19 -18.51 14.17
CA THR A 640 43.63 -18.72 14.13
C THR A 640 44.17 -17.59 13.27
N THR A 641 44.85 -16.65 13.91
CA THR A 641 45.66 -15.64 13.23
C THR A 641 46.83 -16.39 12.62
N ASP A 642 46.69 -16.81 11.37
CA ASP A 642 47.79 -17.37 10.60
C ASP A 642 48.72 -16.23 10.18
N HIS A 643 49.60 -15.86 11.10
CA HIS A 643 50.62 -14.85 10.94
C HIS A 643 51.95 -15.53 10.60
N GLN A 644 52.10 -15.99 9.35
CA GLN A 644 53.40 -16.26 8.72
C GLN A 644 53.27 -15.85 7.25
N GLY A 645 53.78 -14.70 6.82
CA GLY A 645 55.22 -14.47 6.71
C GLY A 645 55.68 -14.78 5.28
N ARG A 646 55.44 -13.87 4.33
CA ARG A 646 56.14 -13.87 3.03
C ARG A 646 56.87 -12.55 2.86
N THR A 647 58.14 -12.60 3.22
CA THR A 647 59.17 -11.63 2.87
C THR A 647 59.41 -11.65 1.37
N SER A 648 59.72 -10.46 0.86
CA SER A 648 60.22 -10.17 -0.47
C SER A 648 61.54 -10.90 -0.76
N ARG A 649 61.63 -11.47 -1.97
CA ARG A 649 62.76 -11.37 -2.90
C ARG A 649 62.32 -11.79 -4.30
#